data_AF-A0A8W8KED8-F1
#
_entry.id   AF-A0A8W8KED8-F1
#
_cell.length_a   1.000
_cell.length_b   1.000
_cell.length_c   1.000
_cell.angle_alpha   90.00
_cell.angle_beta   90.00
_cell.angle_gamma   90.00
#
_symmetry.space_group_name_H-M   'P 1'
#
loop_
_entity.id
_entity.type
_entity.pdbx_description
1 polymer ?
#
loop_
_entity_poly.entity_id
_entity_poly.type
_entity_poly.pdbx_seq_one_letter_code
_entity_poly.pdbx_strand_id
1 'polypeptide(L)'
;MRMKYLENSVETLARQTMLQQLFVDERTRSDGDSGIKQVRLTHKGTRSFLSDTAGQDAVNGIHDHSNYKSLVGMGEVEAVMNGVEFRTRHNDFELRMPSKANQNYHATEKIPFPAVPPSVLSKHTVAEQITEMQNYFKAWKYQDHRLKDYRPYFKAVLCYMEAAWTKDTKTAKDEFPNDRHTMVSEDWSDIEQKNRFYAYAGGRDLSENLVFLPRTIMNVKNGTVEYSQWNYRILCHPLNKDVPLKVFEPIDDLATRLSKKYDIRQIAKTKAARFNLATYERHGHYDPDLGYGWINDVAYSSSLLDDYMMQIPGKNNYPGNLIEDTFGMKMFHPTIRGKVLNTGYYHRRYKYDRAGAMGTTTANRGYTDAHMWAAQTNSDHISNIEITDCQKVNNKRVCKQYHPKYSYAIPLEIIYMTPLLSWNPYNLNFHGDARGDAYVTAGGRHGGFNASTAFTGISEKNFYMTPKEFFGEIGHPVYKEAEESAVGVLDHHHNVQKVLPSGTRVFLPSIPGVGRLRTRYPIAPLFREGSSVYKELDALKELVNFIDSHSNLLQDPPSLVGKVPQLQPDAHFRTTLATKDPPGRHYHELFIEHADYERALRHEKITVETTQESSHTHMVEITYDSHSHHWVITQCDGEQHCWDGHSNMLTKID
;
A
#
# COMPACT_ATOMS: atom_id res chain seq x y z
N MET A 1 17.01 41.13 33.80
CA MET A 1 18.16 40.34 33.31
C MET A 1 18.02 38.84 33.56
N ARG A 2 17.80 38.36 34.80
CA ARG A 2 17.69 36.92 35.12
C ARG A 2 16.54 36.19 34.41
N MET A 3 15.37 36.82 34.27
CA MET A 3 14.21 36.21 33.60
C MET A 3 14.45 36.00 32.09
N LYS A 4 14.96 37.03 31.39
CA LYS A 4 15.36 36.95 29.98
C LYS A 4 16.47 35.91 29.73
N TYR A 5 17.39 35.75 30.68
CA TYR A 5 18.41 34.69 30.62
C TYR A 5 17.79 33.29 30.75
N LEU A 6 16.83 33.10 31.66
CA LEU A 6 16.12 31.83 31.83
C LEU A 6 15.26 31.50 30.60
N GLU A 7 14.52 32.46 30.06
CA GLU A 7 13.74 32.30 28.82
C GLU A 7 14.63 31.85 27.66
N ASN A 8 15.77 32.53 27.46
CA ASN A 8 16.72 32.18 26.42
C ASN A 8 17.36 30.79 26.63
N SER A 9 17.62 30.42 27.89
CA SER A 9 18.16 29.10 28.23
C SER A 9 17.15 27.98 27.96
N VAL A 10 15.88 28.19 28.34
CA VAL A 10 14.79 27.24 28.06
C VAL A 10 14.56 27.11 26.56
N GLU A 11 14.56 28.21 25.81
CA GLU A 11 14.45 28.18 24.35
C GLU A 11 15.60 27.41 23.71
N THR A 12 16.84 27.64 24.17
CA THR A 12 18.01 26.92 23.66
C THR A 12 17.93 25.42 23.96
N LEU A 13 17.52 25.05 25.17
CA LEU A 13 17.33 23.65 25.56
C LEU A 13 16.20 22.99 24.75
N ALA A 14 15.07 23.67 24.55
CA ALA A 14 13.97 23.16 23.74
C ALA A 14 14.41 22.93 22.28
N ARG A 15 15.15 23.87 21.69
CA ARG A 15 15.74 23.71 20.35
C ARG A 15 16.74 22.55 20.30
N GLN A 16 17.55 22.35 21.34
CA GLN A 16 18.45 21.21 21.41
C GLN A 16 17.69 19.88 21.46
N THR A 17 16.58 19.81 22.21
CA THR A 17 15.69 18.63 22.23
C THR A 17 15.07 18.37 20.86
N MET A 18 14.63 19.41 20.14
CA MET A 18 14.14 19.27 18.76
C MET A 18 15.21 18.64 17.84
N LEU A 19 16.46 19.11 17.94
CA LEU A 19 17.56 18.58 17.14
C LEU A 19 17.93 17.14 17.52
N GLN A 20 17.82 16.78 18.79
CA GLN A 20 17.99 15.39 19.25
C GLN A 20 16.89 14.49 18.68
N GLN A 21 15.64 14.93 18.66
CA GLN A 21 14.55 14.17 18.03
C GLN A 21 14.78 14.02 16.53
N LEU A 22 15.15 15.11 15.83
CA LEU A 22 15.45 15.05 14.40
C LEU A 22 16.61 14.08 14.09
N PHE A 23 17.64 14.05 14.96
CA PHE A 23 18.73 13.08 14.84
C PHE A 23 18.25 11.63 14.98
N VAL A 24 17.33 11.35 15.91
CA VAL A 24 16.72 10.02 16.06
C VAL A 24 15.90 9.67 14.82
N ASP A 25 15.07 10.59 14.33
CA ASP A 25 14.25 10.37 13.13
C ASP A 25 15.14 10.10 11.90
N GLU A 26 16.23 10.86 11.74
CA GLU A 26 17.17 10.70 10.64
C GLU A 26 17.96 9.40 10.71
N ARG A 27 18.37 8.99 11.92
CA ARG A 27 18.96 7.68 12.14
C ARG A 27 18.00 6.58 11.70
N THR A 28 16.74 6.67 12.09
CA THR A 28 15.71 5.70 11.69
C THR A 28 15.53 5.66 10.17
N ARG A 29 15.51 6.81 9.47
CA ARG A 29 15.47 6.88 7.99
C ARG A 29 16.71 6.26 7.32
N SER A 30 17.85 6.28 8.00
CA SER A 30 19.09 5.68 7.49
C SER A 30 19.20 4.17 7.77
N ASP A 31 18.51 3.69 8.81
CA ASP A 31 18.49 2.27 9.20
C ASP A 31 17.55 1.43 8.29
N GLY A 32 16.56 2.05 7.64
CA GLY A 32 15.59 1.40 6.76
C GLY A 32 14.61 2.38 6.11
N ASP A 33 13.61 1.85 5.40
CA ASP A 33 12.60 2.65 4.66
C ASP A 33 11.29 2.74 5.42
N SER A 34 10.36 3.62 5.03
CA SER A 34 9.01 3.65 5.61
C SER A 34 8.29 2.30 5.39
N GLY A 35 7.68 1.75 6.42
CA GLY A 35 7.00 0.46 6.33
C GLY A 35 6.66 -0.15 7.69
N ILE A 36 6.12 -1.36 7.64
CA ILE A 36 5.84 -2.15 8.84
C ILE A 36 7.16 -2.67 9.39
N LYS A 37 7.46 -2.34 10.65
CA LYS A 37 8.68 -2.77 11.33
C LYS A 37 8.48 -4.14 11.95
N GLN A 38 7.37 -4.33 12.66
CA GLN A 38 7.11 -5.56 13.39
C GLN A 38 5.62 -5.73 13.71
N VAL A 39 5.21 -6.97 13.97
CA VAL A 39 3.89 -7.32 14.51
C VAL A 39 4.01 -7.76 15.97
N ARG A 40 2.88 -7.89 16.66
CA ARG A 40 2.87 -8.40 18.03
C ARG A 40 3.55 -9.76 18.14
N LEU A 41 4.53 -9.85 19.05
CA LEU A 41 5.18 -11.11 19.40
C LEU A 41 4.22 -12.02 20.19
N THR A 42 3.95 -13.18 19.61
CA THR A 42 3.09 -14.26 20.10
C THR A 42 3.89 -15.57 20.23
N HIS A 43 4.82 -15.83 19.31
CA HIS A 43 5.64 -17.03 19.23
C HIS A 43 7.12 -16.72 19.43
N LYS A 44 7.82 -17.66 20.07
CA LYS A 44 9.27 -17.67 20.21
C LYS A 44 9.77 -19.07 19.87
N GLY A 45 11.04 -19.18 19.52
CA GLY A 45 11.67 -20.49 19.39
C GLY A 45 13.16 -20.46 19.64
N THR A 46 13.77 -21.65 19.58
CA THR A 46 15.21 -21.87 19.84
C THR A 46 16.13 -21.29 18.76
N ARG A 47 15.57 -20.87 17.63
CA ARG A 47 16.25 -20.17 16.54
C ARG A 47 15.52 -18.85 16.28
N SER A 48 16.26 -17.82 15.88
CA SER A 48 15.70 -16.47 15.67
C SER A 48 14.56 -16.42 14.64
N PHE A 49 14.61 -17.26 13.59
CA PHE A 49 13.56 -17.34 12.57
C PHE A 49 12.28 -18.07 13.05
N LEU A 50 12.26 -18.62 14.26
CA LEU A 50 11.07 -19.19 14.90
C LEU A 50 10.29 -18.16 15.74
N SER A 51 10.81 -16.94 15.84
CA SER A 51 10.12 -15.79 16.43
C SER A 51 9.29 -15.08 15.36
N ASP A 52 8.21 -14.39 15.77
CA ASP A 52 7.36 -13.72 14.79
C ASP A 52 8.11 -12.65 13.98
N THR A 53 7.88 -12.71 12.67
CA THR A 53 8.13 -11.65 11.70
C THR A 53 6.79 -11.02 11.31
N ALA A 54 6.83 -9.95 10.50
CA ALA A 54 5.63 -9.31 9.98
C ALA A 54 4.64 -10.26 9.27
N GLY A 55 5.07 -11.46 8.83
CA GLY A 55 4.27 -12.45 8.11
C GLY A 55 4.06 -13.79 8.83
N GLN A 56 4.52 -13.98 10.07
CA GLN A 56 4.65 -15.33 10.66
C GLN A 56 3.38 -16.18 10.61
N ASP A 57 2.20 -15.68 11.01
CA ASP A 57 0.91 -16.39 10.86
C ASP A 57 -0.04 -15.69 9.89
N ALA A 58 -0.11 -14.38 10.03
CA ALA A 58 -0.85 -13.50 9.15
C ALA A 58 -0.04 -12.21 8.97
N VAL A 59 0.12 -11.77 7.72
CA VAL A 59 0.79 -10.49 7.44
C VAL A 59 0.06 -9.39 8.18
N ASN A 60 0.77 -8.57 8.97
CA ASN A 60 0.18 -7.47 9.75
C ASN A 60 -0.98 -7.89 10.68
N GLY A 61 -1.07 -9.18 11.04
CA GLY A 61 -2.18 -9.71 11.81
C GLY A 61 -3.53 -9.65 11.09
N ILE A 62 -3.56 -9.70 9.74
CA ILE A 62 -4.83 -9.75 9.00
C ILE A 62 -5.68 -10.95 9.41
N HIS A 63 -6.97 -10.72 9.58
CA HIS A 63 -7.95 -11.76 9.89
C HIS A 63 -9.30 -11.36 9.30
N ASP A 64 -10.26 -12.28 9.39
CA ASP A 64 -11.55 -12.11 8.76
C ASP A 64 -12.50 -11.38 9.73
N HIS A 65 -13.38 -10.55 9.16
CA HIS A 65 -14.55 -9.99 9.84
C HIS A 65 -15.75 -10.20 8.93
N SER A 66 -15.90 -11.43 8.46
CA SER A 66 -16.86 -11.74 7.39
C SER A 66 -18.31 -11.59 7.83
N ASN A 67 -18.58 -11.60 9.14
CA ASN A 67 -19.89 -11.31 9.73
C ASN A 67 -20.18 -9.80 9.86
N TYR A 68 -19.20 -8.93 9.62
CA TYR A 68 -19.42 -7.49 9.60
C TYR A 68 -19.58 -7.01 8.16
N LYS A 69 -20.45 -6.01 7.96
CA LYS A 69 -20.70 -5.47 6.61
C LYS A 69 -19.47 -4.84 6.00
N SER A 70 -18.79 -3.94 6.72
CA SER A 70 -17.74 -3.09 6.17
C SER A 70 -16.39 -3.17 6.89
N LEU A 71 -16.27 -4.03 7.91
CA LEU A 71 -15.09 -4.14 8.74
C LEU A 71 -14.04 -5.06 8.09
N VAL A 72 -12.77 -4.70 8.24
CA VAL A 72 -11.62 -5.44 7.71
C VAL A 72 -10.65 -5.71 8.86
N GLY A 73 -10.34 -6.99 9.08
CA GLY A 73 -9.53 -7.42 10.22
C GLY A 73 -8.05 -7.14 10.03
N MET A 74 -7.43 -6.43 10.98
CA MET A 74 -6.00 -6.15 11.04
C MET A 74 -5.56 -5.95 12.49
N GLY A 75 -4.49 -6.64 12.89
CA GLY A 75 -3.95 -6.60 14.26
C GLY A 75 -3.09 -5.37 14.54
N GLU A 76 -2.41 -5.37 15.68
CA GLU A 76 -1.45 -4.32 16.04
C GLU A 76 -0.16 -4.43 15.22
N VAL A 77 0.35 -3.28 14.77
CA VAL A 77 1.63 -3.19 14.07
C VAL A 77 2.50 -2.08 14.68
N GLU A 78 3.80 -2.30 14.64
CA GLU A 78 4.80 -1.25 14.76
C GLU A 78 5.17 -0.80 13.35
N ALA A 79 5.09 0.50 13.09
CA ALA A 79 5.35 1.08 11.80
C ALA A 79 6.38 2.21 11.93
N VAL A 80 7.13 2.41 10.86
CA VAL A 80 8.01 3.56 10.66
C VAL A 80 7.49 4.33 9.46
N MET A 81 7.31 5.63 9.60
CA MET A 81 6.89 6.49 8.49
C MET A 81 7.61 7.82 8.57
N ASN A 82 8.40 8.14 7.55
CA ASN A 82 9.31 9.29 7.52
C ASN A 82 10.19 9.38 8.78
N GLY A 83 10.80 8.27 9.20
CA GLY A 83 11.68 8.19 10.38
C GLY A 83 10.96 8.14 11.73
N VAL A 84 9.64 8.32 11.77
CA VAL A 84 8.86 8.28 13.02
C VAL A 84 8.39 6.85 13.27
N GLU A 85 8.83 6.26 14.37
CA GLU A 85 8.43 4.93 14.83
C GLU A 85 7.25 5.02 15.80
N PHE A 86 6.19 4.24 15.54
CA PHE A 86 4.97 4.25 16.35
C PHE A 86 4.31 2.87 16.37
N ARG A 87 3.55 2.58 17.42
CA ARG A 87 2.79 1.34 17.56
C ARG A 87 1.30 1.62 17.55
N THR A 88 0.59 0.96 16.65
CA THR A 88 -0.86 1.05 16.55
C THR A 88 -1.54 0.26 17.68
N ARG A 89 -2.83 0.52 17.87
CA ARG A 89 -3.71 -0.42 18.57
C ARG A 89 -4.14 -1.52 17.60
N HIS A 90 -5.05 -2.39 18.04
CA HIS A 90 -5.72 -3.29 17.09
C HIS A 90 -6.53 -2.44 16.10
N ASN A 91 -6.33 -2.71 14.81
CA ASN A 91 -6.67 -1.73 13.78
C ASN A 91 -8.09 -1.88 13.26
N ASP A 92 -8.61 -3.11 13.11
CA ASP A 92 -9.96 -3.45 12.60
C ASP A 92 -10.67 -2.27 11.91
N PHE A 93 -10.37 -2.03 10.64
CA PHE A 93 -10.76 -0.78 9.98
C PHE A 93 -11.99 -0.94 9.09
N GLU A 94 -12.77 0.13 8.93
CA GLU A 94 -13.87 0.14 7.96
C GLU A 94 -13.38 0.47 6.55
N LEU A 95 -14.02 -0.11 5.53
CA LEU A 95 -13.85 0.28 4.13
C LEU A 95 -14.39 1.69 3.86
N ARG A 96 -13.58 2.71 4.17
CA ARG A 96 -13.88 4.13 3.99
C ARG A 96 -12.83 4.80 3.11
N MET A 97 -13.27 5.80 2.37
CA MET A 97 -12.42 6.65 1.53
C MET A 97 -12.46 8.11 2.01
N PRO A 98 -11.47 8.94 1.67
CA PRO A 98 -11.56 10.39 1.84
C PRO A 98 -12.82 10.96 1.19
N SER A 99 -13.40 12.03 1.75
CA SER A 99 -14.63 12.60 1.19
C SER A 99 -14.43 13.12 -0.24
N LYS A 100 -15.38 12.81 -1.12
CA LYS A 100 -15.40 13.27 -2.52
C LYS A 100 -15.84 14.72 -2.65
N ALA A 101 -16.62 15.22 -1.69
CA ALA A 101 -17.23 16.54 -1.74
C ALA A 101 -16.69 17.53 -0.69
N ASN A 102 -16.11 17.04 0.41
CA ASN A 102 -15.74 17.87 1.55
C ASN A 102 -14.22 17.90 1.77
N GLN A 103 -13.64 19.08 1.97
CA GLN A 103 -12.22 19.26 2.32
C GLN A 103 -11.95 19.28 3.84
N ASN A 104 -12.99 19.18 4.67
CA ASN A 104 -12.83 19.20 6.12
C ASN A 104 -11.90 18.08 6.59
N TYR A 105 -11.12 18.41 7.62
CA TYR A 105 -10.22 17.46 8.27
C TYR A 105 -10.99 16.21 8.69
N HIS A 106 -10.46 15.06 8.29
CA HIS A 106 -11.02 13.74 8.57
C HIS A 106 -12.43 13.44 8.03
N ALA A 107 -12.94 14.25 7.09
CA ALA A 107 -14.14 13.89 6.36
C ALA A 107 -13.91 12.62 5.51
N THR A 108 -14.74 11.61 5.74
CA THR A 108 -14.67 10.32 5.05
C THR A 108 -16.06 9.85 4.63
N GLU A 109 -16.10 8.98 3.63
CA GLU A 109 -17.32 8.37 3.09
C GLU A 109 -17.14 6.84 3.06
N LYS A 110 -18.23 6.09 3.27
CA LYS A 110 -18.21 4.63 3.07
C LYS A 110 -17.93 4.33 1.60
N ILE A 111 -17.09 3.34 1.32
CA ILE A 111 -16.88 2.88 -0.05
C ILE A 111 -18.15 2.15 -0.52
N PRO A 112 -18.76 2.55 -1.65
CA PRO A 112 -19.94 1.87 -2.15
C PRO A 112 -19.61 0.45 -2.56
N PHE A 113 -20.46 -0.49 -2.17
CA PHE A 113 -20.29 -1.89 -2.55
C PHE A 113 -20.58 -2.09 -4.04
N PRO A 114 -19.86 -3.01 -4.72
CA PRO A 114 -20.14 -3.31 -6.12
C PRO A 114 -21.57 -3.79 -6.33
N ALA A 115 -22.18 -3.35 -7.42
CA ALA A 115 -23.50 -3.82 -7.80
C ALA A 115 -23.49 -5.32 -8.12
N VAL A 116 -24.65 -5.98 -7.96
CA VAL A 116 -24.85 -7.35 -8.43
C VAL A 116 -24.97 -7.32 -9.96
N PRO A 117 -24.35 -8.25 -10.71
CA PRO A 117 -24.53 -8.31 -12.15
C PRO A 117 -26.00 -8.46 -12.55
N PRO A 118 -26.52 -7.68 -13.52
CA PRO A 118 -27.92 -7.76 -13.93
C PRO A 118 -28.34 -9.15 -14.42
N SER A 119 -27.42 -9.92 -15.03
CA SER A 119 -27.70 -11.27 -15.49
C SER A 119 -27.95 -12.24 -14.33
N VAL A 120 -27.35 -12.01 -13.15
CA VAL A 120 -27.67 -12.74 -11.92
C VAL A 120 -29.08 -12.37 -11.48
N LEU A 121 -29.38 -11.08 -11.32
CA LEU A 121 -30.69 -10.63 -10.84
C LEU A 121 -31.86 -11.01 -11.76
N SER A 122 -31.58 -11.23 -13.05
CA SER A 122 -32.58 -11.66 -14.03
C SER A 122 -33.03 -13.12 -13.90
N LYS A 123 -32.34 -13.95 -13.11
CA LYS A 123 -32.71 -15.37 -12.94
C LYS A 123 -33.92 -15.52 -12.03
N HIS A 124 -34.78 -16.48 -12.36
CA HIS A 124 -36.06 -16.69 -11.67
C HIS A 124 -35.91 -17.37 -10.31
N THR A 125 -34.90 -18.24 -10.16
CA THR A 125 -34.67 -18.99 -8.93
C THR A 125 -33.31 -18.67 -8.30
N VAL A 126 -33.22 -18.80 -6.98
CA VAL A 126 -31.93 -18.61 -6.26
C VAL A 126 -30.87 -19.60 -6.74
N ALA A 127 -31.25 -20.84 -7.09
CA ALA A 127 -30.34 -21.83 -7.65
C ALA A 127 -29.71 -21.36 -8.96
N GLU A 128 -30.50 -20.80 -9.88
CA GLU A 128 -29.98 -20.22 -11.13
C GLU A 128 -29.13 -18.96 -10.87
N GLN A 129 -29.51 -18.12 -9.89
CA GLN A 129 -28.68 -16.99 -9.48
C GLN A 129 -27.31 -17.44 -8.97
N ILE A 130 -27.28 -18.51 -8.16
CA ILE A 130 -26.05 -19.12 -7.65
C ILE A 130 -25.16 -19.55 -8.81
N THR A 131 -25.68 -20.33 -9.77
CA THR A 131 -24.90 -20.79 -10.92
C THR A 131 -24.38 -19.63 -11.76
N GLU A 132 -25.19 -18.60 -12.00
CA GLU A 132 -24.76 -17.42 -12.75
C GLU A 132 -23.68 -16.63 -12.00
N MET A 133 -23.82 -16.44 -10.68
CA MET A 133 -22.83 -15.79 -9.84
C MET A 133 -21.50 -16.56 -9.83
N GLN A 134 -21.54 -17.90 -9.72
CA GLN A 134 -20.36 -18.76 -9.79
C GLN A 134 -19.60 -18.60 -11.12
N ASN A 135 -20.31 -18.37 -12.24
CA ASN A 135 -19.66 -18.09 -13.52
C ASN A 135 -18.88 -16.76 -13.54
N TYR A 136 -19.34 -15.74 -12.82
CA TYR A 136 -18.57 -14.50 -12.64
C TYR A 136 -17.30 -14.72 -11.82
N PHE A 137 -17.37 -15.51 -10.75
CA PHE A 137 -16.18 -15.89 -9.96
C PHE A 137 -15.22 -16.78 -10.76
N LYS A 138 -15.74 -17.65 -11.62
CA LYS A 138 -14.93 -18.44 -12.56
C LYS A 138 -14.21 -17.52 -13.55
N ALA A 139 -14.91 -16.57 -14.15
CA ALA A 139 -14.32 -15.59 -15.06
C ALA A 139 -13.23 -14.76 -14.38
N TRP A 140 -13.46 -14.32 -13.13
CA TRP A 140 -12.44 -13.62 -12.34
C TRP A 140 -11.24 -14.51 -12.02
N LYS A 141 -11.44 -15.76 -11.57
CA LYS A 141 -10.35 -16.71 -11.34
C LYS A 141 -9.46 -16.88 -12.56
N TYR A 142 -10.04 -17.04 -13.75
CA TYR A 142 -9.26 -17.26 -14.98
C TYR A 142 -8.85 -15.96 -15.68
N GLN A 143 -9.19 -14.79 -15.11
CA GLN A 143 -9.01 -13.47 -15.75
C GLN A 143 -9.59 -13.41 -17.18
N ASP A 144 -10.67 -14.16 -17.42
CA ASP A 144 -11.31 -14.33 -18.74
C ASP A 144 -12.63 -13.55 -18.82
N HIS A 145 -12.53 -12.33 -19.37
CA HIS A 145 -13.68 -11.45 -19.59
C HIS A 145 -14.60 -11.90 -20.72
N ARG A 146 -14.21 -12.91 -21.53
CA ARG A 146 -15.06 -13.48 -22.58
C ARG A 146 -16.09 -14.44 -22.00
N LEU A 147 -15.76 -15.10 -20.88
CA LEU A 147 -16.71 -15.94 -20.14
C LEU A 147 -17.79 -15.07 -19.49
N LYS A 148 -17.37 -14.08 -18.69
CA LYS A 148 -18.20 -13.01 -18.12
C LYS A 148 -17.33 -11.78 -17.89
N ASP A 149 -17.82 -10.60 -18.27
CA ASP A 149 -17.13 -9.37 -17.90
C ASP A 149 -17.34 -9.05 -16.42
N TYR A 150 -16.38 -9.46 -15.59
CA TYR A 150 -16.41 -9.30 -14.13
C TYR A 150 -15.97 -7.91 -13.67
N ARG A 151 -15.21 -7.16 -14.49
CA ARG A 151 -14.53 -5.92 -14.10
C ARG A 151 -15.46 -4.80 -13.59
N PRO A 152 -16.72 -4.69 -14.03
CA PRO A 152 -17.69 -3.76 -13.44
C PRO A 152 -18.11 -4.12 -12.01
N TYR A 153 -17.95 -5.38 -11.59
CA TYR A 153 -18.52 -5.93 -10.36
C TYR A 153 -17.46 -6.37 -9.35
N PHE A 154 -16.22 -6.59 -9.78
CA PHE A 154 -15.08 -6.89 -8.91
C PHE A 154 -14.19 -5.66 -8.87
N LYS A 155 -14.19 -4.95 -7.73
CA LYS A 155 -13.50 -3.66 -7.59
C LYS A 155 -12.31 -3.78 -6.66
N ALA A 156 -11.14 -3.46 -7.18
CA ALA A 156 -9.92 -3.36 -6.38
C ALA A 156 -9.93 -2.05 -5.58
N VAL A 157 -9.63 -2.18 -4.29
CA VAL A 157 -9.53 -1.07 -3.35
C VAL A 157 -8.16 -1.14 -2.69
N LEU A 158 -7.38 -0.08 -2.80
CA LEU A 158 -6.09 0.04 -2.14
C LEU A 158 -6.29 0.64 -0.75
N CYS A 159 -5.98 -0.12 0.30
CA CYS A 159 -5.97 0.36 1.67
C CYS A 159 -4.55 0.78 2.08
N TYR A 160 -4.45 1.88 2.82
CA TYR A 160 -3.21 2.54 3.16
C TYR A 160 -3.28 3.09 4.59
N MET A 161 -2.12 3.15 5.25
CA MET A 161 -1.96 3.85 6.51
C MET A 161 -1.42 5.24 6.19
N GLU A 162 -2.09 6.29 6.69
CA GLU A 162 -1.58 7.65 6.64
C GLU A 162 -1.31 8.18 8.04
N ALA A 163 -0.24 8.96 8.19
CA ALA A 163 0.10 9.60 9.45
C ALA A 163 0.67 11.01 9.26
N ALA A 164 0.55 11.83 10.29
CA ALA A 164 1.03 13.20 10.30
C ALA A 164 1.27 13.70 11.72
N TRP A 165 2.10 14.74 11.84
CA TRP A 165 2.19 15.55 13.04
C TRP A 165 0.98 16.47 13.14
N THR A 166 0.14 16.29 14.16
CA THR A 166 -1.05 17.12 14.42
C THR A 166 -0.82 18.11 15.57
N LYS A 167 -1.46 19.28 15.51
CA LYS A 167 -1.32 20.35 16.50
C LYS A 167 -2.08 20.06 17.80
N ASP A 168 -1.50 20.54 18.91
CA ASP A 168 -2.10 20.82 20.23
C ASP A 168 -3.43 20.09 20.55
N THR A 169 -3.38 18.76 20.62
CA THR A 169 -4.47 17.98 21.19
C THR A 169 -4.26 17.94 22.70
N LYS A 170 -4.82 18.92 23.43
CA LYS A 170 -4.79 18.94 24.92
C LYS A 170 -5.28 17.62 25.53
N THR A 171 -6.11 16.88 24.80
CA THR A 171 -6.57 15.54 25.09
C THR A 171 -6.06 14.58 24.03
N ALA A 172 -5.87 13.31 24.38
CA ALA A 172 -5.71 12.26 23.41
C ALA A 172 -7.02 12.04 22.67
N LYS A 173 -7.00 12.18 21.35
CA LYS A 173 -8.15 11.91 20.49
C LYS A 173 -7.81 10.75 19.59
N ASP A 174 -8.69 9.76 19.59
CA ASP A 174 -8.66 8.70 18.57
C ASP A 174 -9.10 9.33 17.24
N GLU A 175 -8.11 9.72 16.45
CA GLU A 175 -8.29 10.28 15.11
C GLU A 175 -8.78 9.24 14.09
N PHE A 176 -8.91 7.97 14.52
CA PHE A 176 -9.36 6.85 13.71
C PHE A 176 -10.41 5.99 14.46
N PRO A 177 -11.58 6.51 14.84
CA PRO A 177 -12.55 5.77 15.66
C PRO A 177 -12.94 4.43 15.01
N ASN A 178 -12.89 3.37 15.80
CA ASN A 178 -13.25 2.00 15.43
C ASN A 178 -14.28 1.48 16.44
N ASP A 179 -15.37 0.89 15.95
CA ASP A 179 -16.50 0.40 16.76
C ASP A 179 -16.15 -0.74 17.74
N ARG A 180 -14.98 -1.36 17.58
CA ARG A 180 -14.49 -2.49 18.38
C ARG A 180 -13.31 -2.12 19.28
N HIS A 181 -12.46 -1.20 18.83
CA HIS A 181 -11.27 -0.77 19.56
C HIS A 181 -11.21 0.74 19.61
N THR A 182 -11.10 1.28 20.82
CA THR A 182 -10.92 2.72 21.07
C THR A 182 -9.64 2.91 21.86
N MET A 183 -9.02 4.09 21.77
CA MET A 183 -7.87 4.39 22.63
C MET A 183 -8.21 4.19 24.11
N VAL A 184 -7.23 3.67 24.87
CA VAL A 184 -7.38 3.34 26.31
C VAL A 184 -7.66 4.56 27.21
N SER A 185 -7.40 5.77 26.73
CA SER A 185 -7.58 7.02 27.47
C SER A 185 -7.64 8.21 26.52
N GLU A 186 -8.32 9.27 26.94
CA GLU A 186 -8.27 10.60 26.32
C GLU A 186 -7.24 11.52 27.00
N ASP A 187 -6.43 11.00 27.94
CA ASP A 187 -5.31 11.72 28.58
C ASP A 187 -3.96 11.18 28.10
N TRP A 188 -3.13 12.07 27.54
CA TRP A 188 -1.79 11.73 27.08
C TRP A 188 -0.86 11.27 28.20
N SER A 189 -0.95 11.89 29.38
CA SER A 189 -0.10 11.52 30.52
C SER A 189 -0.37 10.07 30.94
N ASP A 190 -1.64 9.67 30.93
CA ASP A 190 -2.05 8.29 31.24
C ASP A 190 -1.56 7.30 30.15
N ILE A 191 -1.70 7.63 28.86
CA ILE A 191 -1.16 6.80 27.77
C ILE A 191 0.36 6.66 27.88
N GLU A 192 1.09 7.75 28.12
CA GLU A 192 2.54 7.76 28.28
C GLU A 192 2.98 6.93 29.49
N GLN A 193 2.31 7.09 30.64
CA GLN A 193 2.61 6.31 31.85
C GLN A 193 2.31 4.83 31.66
N LYS A 194 1.19 4.47 31.01
CA LYS A 194 0.87 3.09 30.65
C LYS A 194 1.91 2.51 29.70
N ASN A 195 2.29 3.23 28.65
CA ASN A 195 3.35 2.80 27.74
C ASN A 195 4.68 2.57 28.46
N ARG A 196 5.08 3.49 29.34
CA ARG A 196 6.27 3.32 30.18
C ARG A 196 6.13 2.07 31.05
N PHE A 197 5.03 1.93 31.79
CA PHE A 197 4.78 0.78 32.64
C PHE A 197 4.91 -0.53 31.85
N TYR A 198 4.23 -0.65 30.70
CA TYR A 198 4.29 -1.87 29.88
C TYR A 198 5.66 -2.11 29.25
N ALA A 199 6.39 -1.06 28.87
CA ALA A 199 7.76 -1.18 28.39
C ALA A 199 8.71 -1.71 29.48
N TYR A 200 8.56 -1.27 30.73
CA TYR A 200 9.40 -1.73 31.86
C TYR A 200 8.95 -3.08 32.43
N ALA A 201 7.65 -3.37 32.42
CA ALA A 201 7.09 -4.59 33.00
C ALA A 201 6.99 -5.76 32.00
N GLY A 202 7.13 -5.49 30.69
CA GLY A 202 6.91 -6.47 29.63
C GLY A 202 5.46 -6.96 29.51
N GLY A 203 4.50 -6.25 30.11
CA GLY A 203 3.08 -6.60 30.07
C GLY A 203 2.40 -6.15 28.78
N ARG A 204 1.09 -6.47 28.66
CA ARG A 204 0.25 -6.02 27.54
C ARG A 204 -1.10 -5.50 28.01
N ASP A 205 -1.69 -4.61 27.23
CA ASP A 205 -3.08 -4.21 27.37
C ASP A 205 -4.01 -5.34 26.86
N LEU A 206 -4.89 -5.86 27.72
CA LEU A 206 -5.76 -6.99 27.39
C LEU A 206 -6.89 -6.62 26.41
N SER A 207 -7.24 -5.33 26.35
CA SER A 207 -8.25 -4.81 25.42
C SER A 207 -7.67 -4.41 24.07
N GLU A 208 -6.35 -4.53 23.90
CA GLU A 208 -5.61 -4.22 22.66
C GLU A 208 -5.80 -2.77 22.18
N ASN A 209 -6.00 -1.86 23.15
CA ASN A 209 -6.40 -0.47 22.94
C ASN A 209 -5.27 0.54 23.22
N LEU A 210 -4.12 0.06 23.72
CA LEU A 210 -2.96 0.91 24.00
C LEU A 210 -2.12 1.17 22.75
N VAL A 211 -2.06 2.44 22.35
CA VAL A 211 -1.19 2.94 21.28
C VAL A 211 0.12 3.52 21.83
N PHE A 212 1.19 3.49 21.04
CA PHE A 212 2.38 4.32 21.26
C PHE A 212 2.49 5.34 20.13
N LEU A 213 2.16 6.59 20.42
CA LEU A 213 2.12 7.70 19.47
C LEU A 213 3.11 8.79 19.93
N PRO A 214 4.26 8.94 19.26
CA PRO A 214 5.28 9.91 19.65
C PRO A 214 4.76 11.35 19.69
N ARG A 215 5.38 12.16 20.55
CA ARG A 215 5.20 13.61 20.61
C ARG A 215 6.54 14.29 20.37
N THR A 216 6.49 15.42 19.67
CA THR A 216 7.67 16.22 19.39
C THR A 216 7.40 17.70 19.65
N ILE A 217 8.49 18.45 19.81
CA ILE A 217 8.44 19.91 19.76
C ILE A 217 8.55 20.28 18.28
N MET A 218 7.50 20.87 17.71
CA MET A 218 7.51 21.27 16.31
C MET A 218 8.12 22.66 16.12
N ASN A 219 7.78 23.61 17.01
CA ASN A 219 8.29 24.97 16.97
C ASN A 219 8.57 25.50 18.38
N VAL A 220 9.43 26.52 18.46
CA VAL A 220 9.65 27.31 19.68
C VAL A 220 9.49 28.79 19.31
N LYS A 221 8.51 29.46 19.93
CA LYS A 221 8.18 30.87 19.68
C LYS A 221 8.23 31.67 20.97
N ASN A 222 9.13 32.64 21.05
CA ASN A 222 9.24 33.55 22.20
C ASN A 222 9.28 32.79 23.54
N GLY A 223 10.10 31.73 23.63
CA GLY A 223 10.18 30.86 24.81
C GLY A 223 9.01 29.90 25.03
N THR A 224 7.98 29.91 24.18
CA THR A 224 6.84 28.98 24.25
C THR A 224 7.06 27.80 23.30
N VAL A 225 6.89 26.59 23.82
CA VAL A 225 7.06 25.34 23.08
C VAL A 225 5.73 24.93 22.44
N GLU A 226 5.72 24.72 21.13
CA GLU A 226 4.58 24.16 20.40
C GLU A 226 4.77 22.66 20.20
N TYR A 227 3.99 21.85 20.91
CA TYR A 227 4.02 20.40 20.78
C TYR A 227 3.18 19.92 19.59
N SER A 228 3.56 18.78 19.06
CA SER A 228 2.81 18.04 18.04
C SER A 228 2.80 16.56 18.34
N GLN A 229 1.74 15.90 17.91
CA GLN A 229 1.53 14.47 18.10
C GLN A 229 1.58 13.75 16.77
N TRP A 230 2.27 12.62 16.72
CA TRP A 230 2.11 11.71 15.60
C TRP A 230 0.77 10.99 15.70
N ASN A 231 -0.12 11.20 14.76
CA ASN A 231 -1.38 10.49 14.65
C ASN A 231 -1.48 9.77 13.31
N TYR A 232 -2.16 8.64 13.31
CA TYR A 232 -2.38 7.82 12.12
C TYR A 232 -3.87 7.51 11.93
N ARG A 233 -4.22 7.12 10.71
CA ARG A 233 -5.50 6.47 10.38
C ARG A 233 -5.30 5.52 9.20
N ILE A 234 -6.20 4.55 9.07
CA ILE A 234 -6.24 3.65 7.92
C ILE A 234 -7.46 4.01 7.08
N LEU A 235 -7.25 4.23 5.79
CA LEU A 235 -8.29 4.45 4.81
C LEU A 235 -8.04 3.61 3.57
N CYS A 236 -9.02 3.63 2.68
CA CYS A 236 -9.01 2.87 1.46
C CYS A 236 -9.43 3.74 0.28
N HIS A 237 -8.95 3.41 -0.91
CA HIS A 237 -9.20 4.14 -2.15
C HIS A 237 -9.61 3.17 -3.26
N PRO A 238 -10.83 3.30 -3.83
CA PRO A 238 -11.22 2.55 -5.01
C PRO A 238 -10.36 2.94 -6.21
N LEU A 239 -9.63 1.97 -6.76
CA LEU A 239 -8.76 2.22 -7.91
C LEU A 239 -9.60 2.49 -9.17
N ASN A 240 -9.13 3.41 -10.01
CA ASN A 240 -9.86 3.85 -11.20
C ASN A 240 -9.93 2.81 -12.33
N LYS A 241 -9.06 1.80 -12.30
CA LYS A 241 -8.94 0.74 -13.30
C LYS A 241 -9.05 -0.63 -12.62
N ASP A 242 -9.37 -1.63 -13.44
CA ASP A 242 -9.23 -3.02 -13.02
C ASP A 242 -7.77 -3.31 -12.67
N VAL A 243 -7.55 -4.09 -11.61
CA VAL A 243 -6.21 -4.55 -11.23
C VAL A 243 -6.17 -6.03 -11.57
N PRO A 244 -5.39 -6.48 -12.56
CA PRO A 244 -5.35 -7.88 -12.93
C PRO A 244 -4.56 -8.68 -11.90
N LEU A 245 -4.96 -9.92 -11.60
CA LEU A 245 -4.31 -10.75 -10.58
C LEU A 245 -2.86 -11.13 -10.92
N LYS A 246 -2.47 -10.96 -12.20
CA LYS A 246 -1.12 -11.20 -12.71
C LYS A 246 -0.04 -10.31 -12.10
N VAL A 247 -0.41 -9.18 -11.48
CA VAL A 247 0.57 -8.23 -10.93
C VAL A 247 1.01 -8.57 -9.51
N PHE A 248 0.40 -9.57 -8.87
CA PHE A 248 0.73 -9.94 -7.49
C PHE A 248 1.66 -11.14 -7.46
N GLU A 249 2.90 -10.95 -7.02
CA GLU A 249 3.83 -12.05 -6.81
C GLU A 249 4.08 -12.27 -5.32
N PRO A 250 3.95 -13.51 -4.79
CA PRO A 250 4.27 -13.80 -3.40
C PRO A 250 5.75 -13.52 -3.10
N ILE A 251 6.00 -12.74 -2.06
CA ILE A 251 7.36 -12.45 -1.60
C ILE A 251 7.90 -13.66 -0.83
N ASP A 252 9.15 -14.02 -1.14
CA ASP A 252 9.85 -15.07 -0.41
C ASP A 252 10.25 -14.62 1.01
N ASP A 253 9.34 -14.75 1.98
CA ASP A 253 9.69 -14.65 3.41
C ASP A 253 10.26 -15.99 3.92
N LEU A 254 11.56 -16.15 3.71
CA LEU A 254 12.28 -17.38 4.05
C LEU A 254 12.19 -17.74 5.54
N ALA A 255 12.14 -16.75 6.45
CA ALA A 255 12.01 -17.01 7.88
C ALA A 255 10.68 -17.71 8.19
N THR A 256 9.59 -17.15 7.66
CA THR A 256 8.24 -17.72 7.79
C THR A 256 8.14 -19.10 7.14
N ARG A 257 8.70 -19.26 5.92
CA ARG A 257 8.73 -20.55 5.21
C ARG A 257 9.49 -21.63 5.98
N LEU A 258 10.69 -21.32 6.48
CA LEU A 258 11.50 -22.27 7.26
C LEU A 258 10.82 -22.62 8.59
N SER A 259 10.22 -21.64 9.24
CA SER A 259 9.48 -21.83 10.49
C SER A 259 8.29 -22.78 10.31
N LYS A 260 7.53 -22.63 9.22
CA LYS A 260 6.38 -23.49 8.89
C LYS A 260 6.74 -24.77 8.11
N LYS A 261 7.96 -24.87 7.59
CA LYS A 261 8.41 -25.90 6.64
C LYS A 261 7.56 -25.91 5.36
N TYR A 262 7.24 -24.71 4.84
CA TYR A 262 6.42 -24.54 3.65
C TYR A 262 7.28 -24.12 2.44
N ASP A 263 6.90 -24.62 1.26
CA ASP A 263 7.37 -24.04 0.01
C ASP A 263 6.61 -22.73 -0.32
N ILE A 264 7.05 -22.02 -1.37
CA ILE A 264 6.45 -20.75 -1.78
C ILE A 264 4.98 -20.90 -2.23
N ARG A 265 4.61 -22.04 -2.81
CA ARG A 265 3.24 -22.31 -3.28
C ARG A 265 2.29 -22.54 -2.10
N GLN A 266 2.77 -23.19 -1.05
CA GLN A 266 2.05 -23.41 0.18
C GLN A 266 1.88 -22.10 0.95
N ILE A 267 2.95 -21.31 1.15
CA ILE A 267 2.85 -20.07 1.90
C ILE A 267 1.91 -19.06 1.21
N ALA A 268 1.95 -18.97 -0.12
CA ALA A 268 1.08 -18.10 -0.92
C ALA A 268 -0.43 -18.38 -0.72
N LYS A 269 -0.79 -19.59 -0.27
CA LYS A 269 -2.17 -20.01 0.06
C LYS A 269 -2.55 -19.78 1.53
N THR A 270 -1.78 -18.98 2.27
CA THR A 270 -2.04 -18.66 3.68
C THR A 270 -2.13 -17.15 3.93
N LYS A 271 -2.64 -16.74 5.11
CA LYS A 271 -2.68 -15.33 5.52
C LYS A 271 -1.28 -14.74 5.74
N ALA A 272 -0.25 -15.59 5.85
CA ALA A 272 1.16 -15.22 5.97
C ALA A 272 1.80 -14.73 4.65
N ALA A 273 1.12 -14.88 3.50
CA ALA A 273 1.65 -14.41 2.23
C ALA A 273 1.54 -12.88 2.09
N ARG A 274 2.68 -12.25 1.77
CA ARG A 274 2.79 -10.86 1.31
C ARG A 274 3.13 -10.87 -0.18
N PHE A 275 2.76 -9.81 -0.90
CA PHE A 275 2.90 -9.73 -2.34
C PHE A 275 3.66 -8.49 -2.78
N ASN A 276 4.54 -8.66 -3.76
CA ASN A 276 5.06 -7.59 -4.59
C ASN A 276 4.01 -7.20 -5.63
N LEU A 277 4.09 -5.95 -6.09
CA LEU A 277 3.36 -5.49 -7.25
C LEU A 277 4.29 -5.35 -8.44
N ALA A 278 3.86 -5.85 -9.59
CA ALA A 278 4.57 -5.64 -10.86
C ALA A 278 4.80 -4.15 -11.11
N THR A 279 6.00 -3.80 -11.58
CA THR A 279 6.33 -2.43 -12.01
C THR A 279 5.38 -1.93 -13.08
N TYR A 280 5.08 -2.77 -14.07
CA TYR A 280 4.11 -2.53 -15.12
C TYR A 280 3.25 -3.77 -15.30
N GLU A 281 1.96 -3.59 -15.64
CA GLU A 281 1.04 -4.72 -15.84
C GLU A 281 1.57 -5.74 -16.85
N ARG A 282 2.30 -5.31 -17.88
CA ARG A 282 2.86 -6.18 -18.93
C ARG A 282 3.90 -7.18 -18.42
N HIS A 283 4.54 -6.94 -17.28
CA HIS A 283 5.55 -7.85 -16.71
C HIS A 283 4.93 -8.92 -15.81
N GLY A 284 3.62 -8.81 -15.51
CA GLY A 284 2.93 -9.82 -14.73
C GLY A 284 2.42 -10.96 -15.61
N HIS A 285 2.73 -12.18 -15.19
CA HIS A 285 2.20 -13.42 -15.75
C HIS A 285 1.32 -14.11 -14.71
N TYR A 286 0.22 -14.74 -15.13
CA TYR A 286 -0.77 -15.26 -14.19
C TYR A 286 -0.91 -16.77 -14.26
N ASP A 287 -0.94 -17.42 -13.09
CA ASP A 287 -1.32 -18.82 -12.95
C ASP A 287 -2.66 -18.92 -12.18
N PRO A 288 -3.76 -19.33 -12.84
CA PRO A 288 -5.08 -19.44 -12.20
C PRO A 288 -5.17 -20.56 -11.16
N ASP A 289 -4.32 -21.57 -11.20
CA ASP A 289 -4.30 -22.67 -10.23
C ASP A 289 -3.52 -22.31 -8.95
N LEU A 290 -2.57 -21.38 -9.08
CA LEU A 290 -1.87 -20.76 -7.95
C LEU A 290 -2.65 -19.57 -7.37
N GLY A 291 -3.37 -18.82 -8.21
CA GLY A 291 -4.17 -17.67 -7.81
C GLY A 291 -3.35 -16.38 -7.64
N TYR A 292 -2.13 -16.35 -8.15
CA TYR A 292 -1.22 -15.20 -8.13
C TYR A 292 -0.36 -15.21 -9.41
N GLY A 293 0.41 -14.15 -9.61
CA GLY A 293 1.33 -14.03 -10.73
C GLY A 293 2.81 -14.17 -10.36
N TRP A 294 3.66 -14.18 -11.37
CA TRP A 294 5.10 -13.97 -11.23
C TRP A 294 5.49 -12.75 -12.06
N ILE A 295 6.53 -12.05 -11.62
CA ILE A 295 6.97 -10.80 -12.23
C ILE A 295 8.43 -10.90 -12.64
N ASN A 296 8.80 -10.17 -13.70
CA ASN A 296 10.22 -9.99 -14.02
C ASN A 296 10.81 -8.85 -13.19
N ASP A 297 12.01 -9.08 -12.66
CA ASP A 297 12.76 -8.11 -11.88
C ASP A 297 13.39 -7.05 -12.79
N VAL A 298 12.87 -5.82 -12.71
CA VAL A 298 13.42 -4.66 -13.43
C VAL A 298 13.85 -3.57 -12.46
N ALA A 299 14.97 -2.91 -12.74
CA ALA A 299 15.21 -1.59 -12.19
C ALA A 299 14.18 -0.61 -12.76
N TYR A 300 13.56 0.19 -11.89
CA TYR A 300 12.52 1.12 -12.31
C TYR A 300 12.52 2.41 -11.53
N SER A 301 11.81 3.36 -12.11
CA SER A 301 11.80 4.74 -11.69
C SER A 301 10.43 5.19 -11.19
N SER A 302 9.40 4.65 -11.82
CA SER A 302 7.99 4.72 -11.47
C SER A 302 7.43 3.32 -11.59
N SER A 303 6.48 2.99 -10.72
CA SER A 303 5.79 1.71 -10.70
C SER A 303 4.27 1.88 -10.76
N LEU A 304 3.57 0.78 -10.99
CA LEU A 304 2.13 0.69 -10.86
C LEU A 304 1.64 1.15 -9.47
N LEU A 305 2.42 0.86 -8.43
CA LEU A 305 2.12 1.33 -7.08
C LEU A 305 2.22 2.86 -6.95
N ASP A 306 3.16 3.50 -7.65
CA ASP A 306 3.23 4.97 -7.71
C ASP A 306 1.99 5.56 -8.37
N ASP A 307 1.55 4.99 -9.49
CA ASP A 307 0.33 5.41 -10.18
C ASP A 307 -0.93 5.21 -9.32
N TYR A 308 -0.95 4.20 -8.45
CA TYR A 308 -2.05 3.96 -7.51
C TYR A 308 -2.02 4.95 -6.34
N MET A 309 -0.85 5.16 -5.72
CA MET A 309 -0.70 6.09 -4.61
C MET A 309 -0.97 7.54 -5.04
N MET A 310 -0.60 7.92 -6.27
CA MET A 310 -0.90 9.24 -6.85
C MET A 310 -2.39 9.52 -7.06
N GLN A 311 -3.26 8.52 -6.95
CA GLN A 311 -4.72 8.71 -6.96
C GLN A 311 -5.30 9.02 -5.57
N ILE A 312 -4.53 8.81 -4.51
CA ILE A 312 -4.99 8.94 -3.14
C ILE A 312 -4.75 10.39 -2.66
N PRO A 313 -5.80 11.13 -2.26
CA PRO A 313 -5.62 12.45 -1.68
C PRO A 313 -5.12 12.36 -0.23
N GLY A 314 -4.35 13.37 0.19
CA GLY A 314 -3.98 13.59 1.58
C GLY A 314 -5.11 14.20 2.41
N LYS A 315 -4.75 14.97 3.44
CA LYS A 315 -5.69 15.56 4.42
C LYS A 315 -6.70 16.58 3.86
N ASN A 316 -6.56 16.98 2.60
CA ASN A 316 -7.51 17.85 1.89
C ASN A 316 -8.62 17.09 1.15
N ASN A 317 -8.62 15.75 1.21
CA ASN A 317 -9.54 14.85 0.51
C ASN A 317 -9.56 15.11 -1.01
N TYR A 318 -10.49 14.48 -1.75
CA TYR A 318 -10.48 14.53 -3.21
C TYR A 318 -10.54 15.95 -3.82
N PRO A 319 -11.28 16.92 -3.25
CA PRO A 319 -11.30 18.28 -3.80
C PRO A 319 -9.98 19.04 -3.60
N GLY A 320 -9.01 18.48 -2.87
CA GLY A 320 -7.71 19.09 -2.63
C GLY A 320 -6.94 19.36 -3.93
N ASN A 321 -6.51 20.60 -4.11
CA ASN A 321 -5.63 20.98 -5.21
C ASN A 321 -4.56 21.93 -4.67
N LEU A 322 -3.38 21.38 -4.40
CA LEU A 322 -2.25 22.12 -3.86
C LEU A 322 -1.09 22.04 -4.83
N ILE A 323 -0.31 23.12 -4.86
CA ILE A 323 0.89 23.24 -5.69
C ILE A 323 2.01 23.65 -4.73
N GLU A 324 3.09 22.89 -4.72
CA GLU A 324 4.31 23.28 -4.02
C GLU A 324 5.02 24.38 -4.80
N ASP A 325 5.38 25.45 -4.09
CA ASP A 325 6.16 26.59 -4.58
C ASP A 325 7.08 27.13 -3.47
N THR A 326 7.35 26.32 -2.45
CA THR A 326 8.31 26.66 -1.39
C THR A 326 9.68 26.86 -2.03
N PHE A 327 10.36 27.94 -1.65
CA PHE A 327 11.63 28.39 -2.25
C PHE A 327 11.55 28.77 -3.73
N GLY A 328 10.35 29.00 -4.28
CA GLY A 328 10.19 29.35 -5.70
C GLY A 328 10.41 28.18 -6.66
N MET A 329 10.33 26.94 -6.16
CA MET A 329 10.55 25.73 -6.92
C MET A 329 9.23 24.98 -7.08
N LYS A 330 8.73 24.95 -8.32
CA LYS A 330 7.47 24.25 -8.63
C LYS A 330 7.72 22.78 -8.90
N MET A 331 6.80 21.93 -8.42
CA MET A 331 6.82 20.50 -8.68
C MET A 331 5.93 20.11 -9.87
N PHE A 332 6.42 19.21 -10.70
CA PHE A 332 5.81 18.67 -11.91
C PHE A 332 5.68 17.16 -11.83
N HIS A 333 4.73 16.64 -12.61
CA HIS A 333 4.46 15.22 -12.71
C HIS A 333 5.71 14.48 -13.21
N PRO A 334 6.08 13.33 -12.61
CA PRO A 334 7.30 12.62 -12.98
C PRO A 334 7.28 12.09 -14.43
N THR A 335 6.11 11.67 -14.89
CA THR A 335 5.92 11.03 -16.22
C THR A 335 5.18 11.90 -17.26
N ILE A 336 4.55 13.01 -16.86
CA ILE A 336 3.75 13.85 -17.78
C ILE A 336 4.40 15.24 -17.86
N ARG A 337 5.09 15.51 -18.98
CA ARG A 337 5.83 16.77 -19.18
C ARG A 337 4.92 18.00 -19.06
N GLY A 338 5.40 19.04 -18.39
CA GLY A 338 4.69 20.32 -18.25
C GLY A 338 3.46 20.30 -17.32
N LYS A 339 3.01 19.12 -16.87
CA LYS A 339 1.90 19.00 -15.93
C LYS A 339 2.40 19.34 -14.53
N VAL A 340 1.91 20.45 -13.97
CA VAL A 340 2.13 20.79 -12.56
C VAL A 340 1.55 19.67 -11.67
N LEU A 341 2.31 19.25 -10.68
CA LEU A 341 1.92 18.18 -9.77
C LEU A 341 0.93 18.72 -8.73
N ASN A 342 -0.21 18.04 -8.57
CA ASN A 342 -1.09 18.29 -7.42
C ASN A 342 -0.47 17.64 -6.18
N THR A 343 0.20 18.43 -5.36
CA THR A 343 0.90 17.98 -4.17
C THR A 343 -0.04 17.63 -3.02
N GLY A 344 -1.34 17.91 -3.15
CA GLY A 344 -2.38 17.44 -2.22
C GLY A 344 -2.66 15.93 -2.30
N TYR A 345 -2.04 15.22 -3.24
CA TYR A 345 -2.14 13.77 -3.43
C TYR A 345 -0.81 13.09 -3.08
N TYR A 346 -0.86 11.84 -2.64
CA TYR A 346 0.32 11.10 -2.20
C TYR A 346 1.25 10.77 -3.37
N HIS A 347 2.48 11.24 -3.30
CA HIS A 347 3.51 10.97 -4.30
C HIS A 347 4.87 10.88 -3.61
N ARG A 348 5.76 10.02 -4.14
CA ARG A 348 7.16 9.96 -3.69
C ARG A 348 8.14 10.49 -4.73
N ARG A 349 7.76 10.55 -6.01
CA ARG A 349 8.60 11.05 -7.11
C ARG A 349 7.97 12.27 -7.79
N TYR A 350 8.80 13.23 -8.17
CA TYR A 350 8.39 14.46 -8.85
C TYR A 350 9.55 15.06 -9.64
N LYS A 351 9.25 16.06 -10.48
CA LYS A 351 10.25 16.85 -11.23
C LYS A 351 10.19 18.33 -10.82
N TYR A 352 11.31 19.04 -10.77
CA TYR A 352 11.36 20.49 -10.62
C TYR A 352 11.29 21.20 -11.98
N ASP A 353 10.92 22.49 -11.99
CA ASP A 353 10.98 23.35 -13.20
C ASP A 353 12.42 23.65 -13.64
N ARG A 354 13.39 23.49 -12.74
CA ARG A 354 14.80 23.82 -12.98
C ARG A 354 15.69 22.72 -12.46
N ALA A 355 16.81 22.55 -13.13
CA ALA A 355 17.86 21.65 -12.69
C ALA A 355 18.54 22.19 -11.41
N GLY A 356 18.75 21.32 -10.41
CA GLY A 356 19.54 21.64 -9.21
C GLY A 356 21.05 21.74 -9.52
N ALA A 357 21.88 21.89 -8.48
CA ALA A 357 23.35 21.89 -8.62
C ALA A 357 23.90 20.56 -9.19
N MET A 358 23.17 19.48 -8.91
CA MET A 358 23.08 18.24 -9.68
C MET A 358 23.37 18.43 -11.16
N GLY A 359 22.55 19.33 -11.74
CA GLY A 359 21.92 19.33 -13.05
C GLY A 359 20.61 18.49 -13.08
N THR A 360 20.06 18.10 -11.92
CA THR A 360 18.89 17.20 -11.82
C THR A 360 17.57 17.91 -11.69
N THR A 361 16.57 17.45 -12.46
CA THR A 361 15.17 17.90 -12.30
C THR A 361 14.34 16.87 -11.54
N THR A 362 14.63 15.57 -11.69
CA THR A 362 13.92 14.52 -10.97
C THR A 362 14.38 14.43 -9.52
N ALA A 363 13.44 14.27 -8.60
CA ALA A 363 13.70 14.08 -7.19
C ALA A 363 12.75 13.06 -6.57
N ASN A 364 13.25 12.35 -5.58
CA ASN A 364 12.46 11.48 -4.70
C ASN A 364 12.30 12.14 -3.33
N ARG A 365 11.16 11.91 -2.70
CA ARG A 365 10.95 12.25 -1.30
C ARG A 365 11.70 11.23 -0.43
N GLY A 366 12.23 11.67 0.71
CA GLY A 366 12.74 10.75 1.74
C GLY A 366 14.24 10.44 1.66
N TYR A 367 14.94 11.05 0.69
CA TYR A 367 16.38 10.90 0.45
C TYR A 367 16.78 9.44 0.14
N THR A 368 16.88 8.58 1.15
CA THR A 368 17.12 7.14 1.02
C THR A 368 15.85 6.29 1.06
N ASP A 369 14.75 6.84 1.57
CA ASP A 369 13.51 6.09 1.81
C ASP A 369 12.74 5.83 0.51
N ALA A 370 12.77 4.58 0.02
CA ALA A 370 12.05 4.20 -1.19
C ALA A 370 10.53 4.21 -0.99
N HIS A 371 10.01 4.16 0.23
CA HIS A 371 8.58 3.94 0.54
C HIS A 371 7.90 5.15 1.18
N MET A 372 8.43 6.36 0.99
CA MET A 372 7.87 7.59 1.56
C MET A 372 6.97 8.36 0.58
N TRP A 373 5.67 8.03 0.54
CA TRP A 373 4.69 8.87 -0.13
C TRP A 373 4.25 10.02 0.79
N ALA A 374 4.26 11.24 0.28
CA ALA A 374 3.80 12.41 1.03
C ALA A 374 2.77 13.22 0.24
N ALA A 375 1.87 13.85 0.99
CA ALA A 375 0.88 14.79 0.49
C ALA A 375 0.92 16.06 1.34
N GLN A 376 0.93 17.20 0.66
CA GLN A 376 0.76 18.51 1.28
C GLN A 376 -0.66 18.70 1.77
N THR A 377 -0.81 19.60 2.74
CA THR A 377 -2.12 20.02 3.20
C THR A 377 -2.15 21.47 3.63
N ASN A 378 -3.31 22.11 3.53
CA ASN A 378 -3.55 23.41 4.16
C ASN A 378 -4.27 23.30 5.52
N SER A 379 -4.66 22.09 5.95
CA SER A 379 -5.42 21.86 7.19
C SER A 379 -4.71 22.45 8.39
N ASP A 380 -5.42 23.23 9.22
CA ASP A 380 -4.86 23.82 10.43
C ASP A 380 -4.65 22.83 11.57
N HIS A 381 -5.19 21.62 11.44
CA HIS A 381 -4.95 20.52 12.36
C HIS A 381 -3.55 19.90 12.19
N ILE A 382 -2.90 20.09 11.04
CA ILE A 382 -1.57 19.56 10.78
C ILE A 382 -0.53 20.61 11.15
N SER A 383 0.49 20.15 11.88
CA SER A 383 1.59 20.98 12.33
C SER A 383 2.43 21.44 11.17
N ASN A 384 2.76 22.72 11.15
CA ASN A 384 3.62 23.33 10.15
C ASN A 384 5.04 23.44 10.67
N ILE A 385 5.99 23.32 9.75
CA ILE A 385 7.38 23.70 9.98
C ILE A 385 7.50 25.20 9.65
N GLU A 386 8.12 25.98 10.52
CA GLU A 386 8.37 27.40 10.24
C GLU A 386 9.71 27.60 9.56
N ILE A 387 9.67 28.05 8.30
CA ILE A 387 10.86 28.25 7.48
C ILE A 387 10.93 29.72 7.07
N THR A 388 12.08 30.35 7.29
CA THR A 388 12.37 31.68 6.76
C THR A 388 13.51 31.58 5.76
N ASP A 389 13.21 31.80 4.48
CA ASP A 389 14.22 31.88 3.42
C ASP A 389 14.55 33.35 3.15
N CYS A 390 15.84 33.71 3.21
CA CYS A 390 16.30 35.07 3.01
C CYS A 390 17.26 35.13 1.83
N GLN A 391 16.82 35.73 0.73
CA GLN A 391 17.62 35.89 -0.49
C GLN A 391 18.06 37.34 -0.68
N LYS A 392 19.20 37.54 -1.33
CA LYS A 392 19.64 38.89 -1.77
C LYS A 392 19.03 39.18 -3.14
N VAL A 393 18.09 40.12 -3.20
CA VAL A 393 17.50 40.62 -4.44
C VAL A 393 17.89 42.09 -4.58
N ASN A 394 18.59 42.47 -5.65
CA ASN A 394 19.08 43.83 -5.89
C ASN A 394 19.86 44.42 -4.69
N ASN A 395 20.81 43.65 -4.14
CA ASN A 395 21.58 43.98 -2.92
C ASN A 395 20.75 44.22 -1.64
N LYS A 396 19.43 43.94 -1.64
CA LYS A 396 18.58 43.98 -0.45
C LYS A 396 18.24 42.56 0.01
N ARG A 397 18.32 42.32 1.32
CA ARG A 397 17.88 41.05 1.92
C ARG A 397 16.35 41.03 1.94
N VAL A 398 15.76 40.13 1.17
CA VAL A 398 14.32 39.87 1.15
C VAL A 398 14.09 38.50 1.78
N CYS A 399 13.32 38.47 2.86
CA CYS A 399 12.98 37.23 3.55
C CYS A 399 11.52 36.86 3.28
N LYS A 400 11.27 35.60 2.94
CA LYS A 400 9.95 34.99 2.79
C LYS A 400 9.77 33.92 3.86
N GLN A 401 8.58 33.88 4.45
CA GLN A 401 8.20 32.84 5.40
C GLN A 401 7.34 31.80 4.70
N TYR A 402 7.59 30.53 5.03
CA TYR A 402 6.83 29.39 4.55
C TYR A 402 6.36 28.56 5.75
N HIS A 403 5.17 27.98 5.60
CA HIS A 403 4.53 27.14 6.61
C HIS A 403 4.07 25.81 6.02
N PRO A 404 4.98 25.02 5.41
CA PRO A 404 4.60 23.75 4.81
C PRO A 404 4.05 22.78 5.86
N LYS A 405 3.03 22.03 5.46
CA LYS A 405 2.37 20.99 6.27
C LYS A 405 2.26 19.73 5.41
N TYR A 406 2.58 18.59 6.01
CA TYR A 406 2.67 17.32 5.31
C TYR A 406 1.99 16.20 6.08
N SER A 407 1.41 15.29 5.32
CA SER A 407 1.02 13.95 5.75
C SER A 407 1.76 12.92 4.91
N TYR A 408 1.97 11.74 5.49
CA TYR A 408 2.73 10.65 4.90
C TYR A 408 1.85 9.42 4.80
N ALA A 409 2.15 8.50 3.89
CA ALA A 409 1.41 7.25 3.78
C ALA A 409 2.28 6.08 3.32
N ILE A 410 1.89 4.88 3.73
CA ILE A 410 2.37 3.60 3.20
C ILE A 410 1.16 2.75 2.76
N PRO A 411 1.27 2.00 1.64
CA PRO A 411 0.22 1.05 1.26
C PRO A 411 0.20 -0.13 2.25
N LEU A 412 -0.97 -0.74 2.43
CA LEU A 412 -1.14 -1.92 3.30
C LEU A 412 -1.53 -3.15 2.49
N GLU A 413 -2.64 -3.06 1.75
CA GLU A 413 -3.19 -4.18 0.99
C GLU A 413 -4.12 -3.71 -0.13
N ILE A 414 -4.25 -4.54 -1.17
CA ILE A 414 -5.32 -4.42 -2.17
C ILE A 414 -6.40 -5.45 -1.85
N ILE A 415 -7.64 -4.97 -1.69
CA ILE A 415 -8.82 -5.77 -1.40
C ILE A 415 -9.73 -5.76 -2.61
N TYR A 416 -10.12 -6.95 -3.09
CA TYR A 416 -11.16 -7.10 -4.10
C TYR A 416 -12.53 -7.16 -3.45
N MET A 417 -13.29 -6.09 -3.61
CA MET A 417 -14.72 -6.09 -3.31
C MET A 417 -15.44 -6.89 -4.40
N THR A 418 -16.30 -7.81 -3.99
CA THR A 418 -17.03 -8.71 -4.90
C THR A 418 -18.53 -8.45 -4.82
N PRO A 419 -19.33 -8.88 -5.82
CA PRO A 419 -20.77 -8.67 -5.79
C PRO A 419 -21.49 -9.43 -4.65
N LEU A 420 -20.82 -10.36 -3.94
CA LEU A 420 -21.38 -11.00 -2.74
C LEU A 420 -21.68 -9.99 -1.61
N LEU A 421 -20.97 -8.86 -1.58
CA LEU A 421 -21.20 -7.80 -0.60
C LEU A 421 -22.58 -7.14 -0.74
N SER A 422 -23.22 -7.27 -1.90
CA SER A 422 -24.54 -6.66 -2.19
C SER A 422 -25.59 -7.66 -2.66
N TRP A 423 -25.24 -8.94 -2.82
CA TRP A 423 -26.16 -9.96 -3.30
C TRP A 423 -27.00 -10.53 -2.15
N ASN A 424 -28.29 -10.17 -2.13
CA ASN A 424 -29.29 -10.60 -1.16
C ASN A 424 -30.42 -11.40 -1.85
N PRO A 425 -30.16 -12.65 -2.29
CA PRO A 425 -31.10 -13.41 -3.11
C PRO A 425 -32.39 -13.82 -2.36
N TYR A 426 -32.33 -13.88 -1.03
CA TYR A 426 -33.48 -14.20 -0.18
C TYR A 426 -34.25 -12.97 0.30
N ASN A 427 -33.85 -11.76 -0.13
CA ASN A 427 -34.44 -10.50 0.30
C ASN A 427 -34.52 -10.38 1.84
N LEU A 428 -33.41 -10.67 2.53
CA LEU A 428 -33.33 -10.56 3.99
C LEU A 428 -33.42 -9.11 4.45
N ASN A 429 -34.13 -8.86 5.55
CA ASN A 429 -34.36 -7.51 6.07
C ASN A 429 -33.10 -6.94 6.74
N PHE A 430 -32.66 -5.74 6.33
CA PHE A 430 -31.50 -5.06 6.91
C PHE A 430 -31.91 -4.03 7.96
N HIS A 431 -31.51 -4.28 9.20
CA HIS A 431 -31.89 -3.47 10.37
C HIS A 431 -30.89 -2.35 10.71
N GLY A 432 -29.80 -2.22 9.97
CA GLY A 432 -28.83 -1.13 10.16
C GLY A 432 -27.80 -1.39 11.26
N ASP A 433 -27.53 -0.35 12.03
CA ASP A 433 -26.42 -0.22 12.99
C ASP A 433 -26.69 -0.91 14.35
N ALA A 434 -26.08 -0.42 15.44
CA ALA A 434 -26.19 -0.97 16.79
C ALA A 434 -27.63 -1.26 17.26
N ARG A 435 -28.60 -0.41 16.89
CA ARG A 435 -30.02 -0.69 17.21
C ARG A 435 -30.56 -1.87 16.41
N GLY A 436 -30.11 -2.00 15.17
CA GLY A 436 -30.37 -3.15 14.32
C GLY A 436 -29.73 -4.42 14.84
N ASP A 437 -28.48 -4.37 15.30
CA ASP A 437 -27.78 -5.53 15.88
C ASP A 437 -28.57 -6.12 17.06
N ALA A 438 -29.00 -5.27 17.99
CA ALA A 438 -29.79 -5.69 19.14
C ALA A 438 -31.15 -6.29 18.74
N TYR A 439 -31.77 -5.77 17.68
CA TYR A 439 -33.02 -6.29 17.14
C TYR A 439 -32.84 -7.69 16.52
N VAL A 440 -31.76 -7.88 15.77
CA VAL A 440 -31.46 -9.15 15.08
C VAL A 440 -31.25 -10.32 16.07
N THR A 441 -30.66 -10.03 17.23
CA THR A 441 -30.38 -11.01 18.29
C THR A 441 -31.42 -11.05 19.41
N ALA A 442 -32.52 -10.28 19.28
CA ALA A 442 -33.52 -10.15 20.34
C ALA A 442 -34.13 -11.51 20.74
N GLY A 443 -34.41 -11.69 22.02
CA GLY A 443 -34.99 -12.93 22.55
C GLY A 443 -34.05 -14.13 22.58
N GLY A 444 -32.72 -13.90 22.59
CA GLY A 444 -31.71 -14.98 22.67
C GLY A 444 -31.42 -15.67 21.33
N ARG A 445 -31.77 -15.02 20.21
CA ARG A 445 -31.47 -15.50 18.86
C ARG A 445 -29.97 -15.45 18.61
N HIS A 446 -29.45 -16.54 18.06
CA HIS A 446 -28.02 -16.80 17.92
C HIS A 446 -27.70 -17.47 16.56
N GLY A 447 -28.61 -17.34 15.58
CA GLY A 447 -28.42 -17.86 14.23
C GLY A 447 -28.70 -19.36 14.08
N GLY A 448 -29.52 -19.95 14.96
CA GLY A 448 -29.92 -21.36 14.85
C GLY A 448 -30.81 -21.64 13.63
N PHE A 449 -31.01 -22.92 13.29
CA PHE A 449 -31.75 -23.33 12.09
C PHE A 449 -33.27 -23.46 12.27
N ASN A 450 -33.82 -22.93 13.35
CA ASN A 450 -35.25 -22.98 13.65
C ASN A 450 -35.79 -21.56 13.80
N ALA A 451 -37.08 -21.35 13.53
CA ALA A 451 -37.66 -20.01 13.50
C ALA A 451 -37.57 -19.23 14.82
N SER A 452 -37.41 -19.91 15.96
CA SER A 452 -37.24 -19.29 17.28
C SER A 452 -35.79 -18.89 17.60
N THR A 453 -34.80 -19.50 16.93
CA THR A 453 -33.37 -19.33 17.23
C THR A 453 -32.58 -18.66 16.10
N ALA A 454 -33.11 -18.69 14.88
CA ALA A 454 -32.61 -17.96 13.72
C ALA A 454 -32.56 -16.46 13.99
N PHE A 455 -31.69 -15.72 13.30
CA PHE A 455 -31.70 -14.27 13.33
C PHE A 455 -32.97 -13.72 12.67
N THR A 456 -33.51 -12.59 13.16
CA THR A 456 -34.73 -11.97 12.60
C THR A 456 -34.50 -11.16 11.33
N GLY A 457 -33.24 -11.02 10.93
CA GLY A 457 -32.78 -10.30 9.75
C GLY A 457 -31.27 -10.19 9.78
N ILE A 458 -30.72 -9.20 9.08
CA ILE A 458 -29.29 -8.90 9.01
C ILE A 458 -29.01 -7.48 9.54
N SER A 459 -27.78 -7.24 9.98
CA SER A 459 -27.32 -5.95 10.53
C SER A 459 -25.85 -5.71 10.22
N GLU A 460 -25.27 -4.59 10.68
CA GLU A 460 -23.85 -4.28 10.48
C GLU A 460 -22.91 -5.34 11.10
N LYS A 461 -23.25 -5.96 12.26
CA LYS A 461 -22.45 -7.02 12.92
C LYS A 461 -22.93 -8.45 12.64
N ASN A 462 -24.13 -8.59 12.08
CA ASN A 462 -24.73 -9.88 11.68
C ASN A 462 -25.01 -9.86 10.17
N PHE A 463 -23.97 -9.74 9.37
CA PHE A 463 -24.02 -9.56 7.92
C PHE A 463 -23.93 -10.90 7.17
N TYR A 464 -25.01 -11.69 7.25
CA TYR A 464 -25.11 -13.02 6.66
C TYR A 464 -26.13 -13.03 5.51
N MET A 465 -25.67 -13.03 4.25
CA MET A 465 -26.56 -12.99 3.09
C MET A 465 -26.28 -14.05 2.04
N THR A 466 -25.03 -14.55 1.97
CA THR A 466 -24.61 -15.44 0.90
C THR A 466 -25.23 -16.83 1.12
N PRO A 467 -25.99 -17.41 0.17
CA PRO A 467 -26.56 -18.74 0.32
C PRO A 467 -25.50 -19.79 0.66
N LYS A 468 -25.80 -20.74 1.56
CA LYS A 468 -24.85 -21.83 1.90
C LYS A 468 -24.46 -22.64 0.66
N GLU A 469 -25.39 -22.80 -0.27
CA GLU A 469 -25.28 -23.57 -1.50
C GLU A 469 -24.36 -22.90 -2.53
N PHE A 470 -24.07 -21.61 -2.39
CA PHE A 470 -23.09 -20.93 -3.23
C PHE A 470 -21.68 -21.51 -3.04
N PHE A 471 -21.37 -21.96 -1.82
CA PHE A 471 -20.09 -22.57 -1.44
C PHE A 471 -20.21 -24.10 -1.34
N GLY A 472 -19.12 -24.79 -1.70
CA GLY A 472 -19.00 -26.25 -1.62
C GLY A 472 -18.79 -26.77 -0.20
N GLU A 473 -18.08 -27.90 -0.07
CA GLU A 473 -17.69 -28.44 1.24
C GLU A 473 -16.89 -27.42 2.04
N ILE A 474 -17.29 -27.27 3.30
CA ILE A 474 -16.73 -26.32 4.27
C ILE A 474 -15.84 -27.10 5.24
N GLY A 475 -14.70 -26.54 5.64
CA GLY A 475 -13.83 -27.15 6.63
C GLY A 475 -12.72 -28.05 6.08
N HIS A 476 -11.84 -27.50 5.24
CA HIS A 476 -10.56 -28.17 4.93
C HIS A 476 -9.74 -28.29 6.24
N PRO A 477 -9.08 -29.44 6.52
CA PRO A 477 -8.43 -29.69 7.83
C PRO A 477 -7.32 -28.69 8.22
N VAL A 478 -6.82 -27.91 7.26
CA VAL A 478 -5.79 -26.87 7.47
C VAL A 478 -6.40 -25.52 7.91
N TYR A 479 -7.69 -25.28 7.65
CA TYR A 479 -8.34 -23.97 7.82
C TYR A 479 -9.69 -24.14 8.54
N LYS A 480 -9.66 -24.42 9.85
CA LYS A 480 -10.87 -24.39 10.69
C LYS A 480 -11.15 -22.96 11.15
N GLU A 481 -11.76 -22.15 10.30
CA GLU A 481 -12.22 -20.81 10.70
C GLU A 481 -13.71 -20.87 11.10
N ALA A 482 -14.03 -20.40 12.32
CA ALA A 482 -15.40 -20.44 12.88
C ALA A 482 -16.43 -19.73 11.97
N GLU A 483 -15.95 -18.77 11.19
CA GLU A 483 -16.68 -17.94 10.22
C GLU A 483 -17.08 -18.66 8.92
N GLU A 484 -16.68 -19.92 8.74
CA GLU A 484 -17.22 -20.74 7.65
C GLU A 484 -18.55 -21.42 8.04
N SER A 485 -19.04 -21.25 9.28
CA SER A 485 -20.30 -21.85 9.73
C SER A 485 -21.52 -21.11 9.18
N ALA A 486 -22.44 -21.85 8.57
CA ALA A 486 -23.73 -21.28 8.17
C ALA A 486 -24.60 -20.97 9.38
N VAL A 487 -25.42 -19.92 9.27
CA VAL A 487 -26.43 -19.53 10.25
C VAL A 487 -27.81 -19.49 9.61
N GLY A 488 -28.86 -19.61 10.42
CA GLY A 488 -30.24 -19.38 10.02
C GLY A 488 -30.63 -17.91 10.16
N VAL A 489 -31.19 -17.32 9.10
CA VAL A 489 -31.77 -15.97 9.11
C VAL A 489 -33.20 -16.03 8.57
N LEU A 490 -34.12 -15.31 9.20
CA LEU A 490 -35.50 -15.22 8.74
C LEU A 490 -35.62 -14.27 7.55
N ASP A 491 -36.30 -14.72 6.49
CA ASP A 491 -36.76 -13.86 5.40
C ASP A 491 -38.06 -13.12 5.77
N HIS A 492 -38.57 -12.29 4.85
CA HIS A 492 -39.84 -11.56 5.04
C HIS A 492 -41.07 -12.47 5.21
N HIS A 493 -40.98 -13.74 4.82
CA HIS A 493 -42.04 -14.73 4.97
C HIS A 493 -41.85 -15.60 6.23
N HIS A 494 -40.89 -15.26 7.09
CA HIS A 494 -40.50 -16.02 8.28
C HIS A 494 -39.96 -17.43 8.00
N ASN A 495 -39.48 -17.70 6.77
CA ASN A 495 -38.75 -18.93 6.49
C ASN A 495 -37.30 -18.78 6.94
N VAL A 496 -36.73 -19.85 7.48
CA VAL A 496 -35.31 -19.88 7.86
C VAL A 496 -34.47 -20.15 6.62
N GLN A 497 -33.64 -19.18 6.25
CA GLN A 497 -32.68 -19.27 5.16
C GLN A 497 -31.29 -19.60 5.72
N LYS A 498 -30.60 -20.56 5.10
CA LYS A 498 -29.23 -20.94 5.48
C LYS A 498 -28.23 -20.12 4.71
N VAL A 499 -27.50 -19.27 5.42
CA VAL A 499 -26.59 -18.30 4.83
C VAL A 499 -25.24 -18.28 5.53
N LEU A 500 -24.22 -17.86 4.78
CA LEU A 500 -22.88 -17.57 5.28
C LEU A 500 -22.66 -16.06 5.39
N PRO A 501 -21.65 -15.66 6.20
CA PRO A 501 -21.22 -14.28 6.26
C PRO A 501 -20.76 -13.76 4.88
N SER A 502 -21.16 -12.54 4.53
CA SER A 502 -20.91 -11.93 3.22
C SER A 502 -19.81 -10.86 3.23
N GLY A 503 -19.31 -10.47 4.41
CA GLY A 503 -18.32 -9.42 4.60
C GLY A 503 -16.93 -9.76 4.10
N THR A 504 -15.96 -8.90 4.41
CA THR A 504 -14.58 -9.01 3.92
C THR A 504 -13.86 -10.22 4.51
N ARG A 505 -13.17 -10.97 3.65
CA ARG A 505 -12.42 -12.20 3.97
C ARG A 505 -11.02 -12.13 3.37
N VAL A 506 -10.03 -12.83 3.92
CA VAL A 506 -8.77 -13.05 3.19
C VAL A 506 -8.98 -14.04 2.05
N PHE A 507 -9.69 -15.13 2.34
CA PHE A 507 -10.05 -16.16 1.37
C PHE A 507 -11.56 -16.40 1.39
N LEU A 508 -12.15 -16.54 0.21
CA LEU A 508 -13.48 -17.09 0.08
C LEU A 508 -13.46 -18.60 0.37
N PRO A 509 -14.52 -19.16 0.98
CA PRO A 509 -14.73 -20.60 1.02
C PRO A 509 -14.73 -21.19 -0.39
N SER A 510 -14.53 -22.50 -0.50
CA SER A 510 -14.45 -23.16 -1.81
C SER A 510 -15.74 -22.95 -2.59
N ILE A 511 -15.64 -22.45 -3.83
CA ILE A 511 -16.77 -22.29 -4.74
C ILE A 511 -16.79 -23.51 -5.70
N PRO A 512 -17.92 -24.23 -5.84
CA PRO A 512 -18.02 -25.38 -6.75
C PRO A 512 -17.55 -25.04 -8.17
N GLY A 513 -16.65 -25.86 -8.72
CA GLY A 513 -16.08 -25.66 -10.07
C GLY A 513 -15.09 -24.50 -10.22
N VAL A 514 -14.77 -23.78 -9.13
CA VAL A 514 -13.84 -22.64 -9.12
C VAL A 514 -12.70 -22.88 -8.12
N GLY A 515 -13.02 -23.30 -6.90
CA GLY A 515 -12.07 -23.48 -5.79
C GLY A 515 -12.09 -22.33 -4.79
N ARG A 516 -11.06 -22.27 -3.92
CA ARG A 516 -10.86 -21.15 -2.98
C ARG A 516 -10.20 -19.98 -3.70
N LEU A 517 -10.64 -18.77 -3.41
CA LEU A 517 -10.13 -17.54 -4.03
C LEU A 517 -9.65 -16.57 -2.96
N ARG A 518 -8.50 -15.93 -3.19
CA ARG A 518 -7.98 -14.85 -2.34
C ARG A 518 -8.60 -13.53 -2.75
N THR A 519 -9.09 -12.78 -1.77
CA THR A 519 -9.68 -11.44 -1.95
C THR A 519 -8.83 -10.32 -1.37
N ARG A 520 -7.86 -10.64 -0.49
CA ARG A 520 -6.94 -9.67 0.13
C ARG A 520 -5.49 -9.99 -0.21
N TYR A 521 -4.78 -9.01 -0.76
CA TYR A 521 -3.38 -9.08 -1.17
C TYR A 521 -2.58 -8.05 -0.37
N PRO A 522 -1.93 -8.46 0.75
CA PRO A 522 -1.05 -7.58 1.51
C PRO A 522 0.16 -7.19 0.68
N ILE A 523 0.40 -5.89 0.55
CA ILE A 523 1.51 -5.30 -0.24
C ILE A 523 2.35 -4.32 0.58
N ALA A 524 2.18 -4.35 1.91
CA ALA A 524 2.85 -3.42 2.79
C ALA A 524 4.38 -3.54 2.68
N PRO A 525 5.13 -2.44 2.51
CA PRO A 525 6.59 -2.48 2.62
C PRO A 525 6.99 -2.80 4.07
N LEU A 526 8.16 -3.41 4.25
CA LEU A 526 8.76 -3.64 5.55
C LEU A 526 9.91 -2.66 5.77
N PHE A 527 10.01 -2.11 6.99
CA PHE A 527 11.06 -1.15 7.33
C PHE A 527 12.47 -1.64 6.97
N ARG A 528 12.75 -2.92 7.25
CA ARG A 528 14.04 -3.56 7.00
C ARG A 528 14.44 -3.64 5.53
N GLU A 529 13.49 -3.56 4.60
CA GLU A 529 13.76 -3.64 3.14
C GLU A 529 14.64 -2.49 2.66
N GLY A 530 14.59 -1.34 3.33
CA GLY A 530 15.47 -0.21 3.04
C GLY A 530 16.93 -0.43 3.43
N SER A 531 17.20 -1.33 4.38
CA SER A 531 18.55 -1.55 4.91
C SER A 531 19.46 -2.22 3.88
N SER A 532 20.73 -1.78 3.82
CA SER A 532 21.74 -2.40 2.95
C SER A 532 21.92 -3.89 3.24
N VAL A 533 21.88 -4.28 4.51
CA VAL A 533 22.01 -5.68 4.95
C VAL A 533 20.87 -6.53 4.40
N TYR A 534 19.62 -6.03 4.42
CA TYR A 534 18.50 -6.78 3.88
C TYR A 534 18.56 -6.88 2.35
N LYS A 535 19.00 -5.82 1.65
CA LYS A 535 19.20 -5.82 0.19
C LYS A 535 20.21 -6.90 -0.23
N GLU A 536 21.36 -6.98 0.44
CA GLU A 536 22.35 -8.03 0.21
C GLU A 536 21.83 -9.43 0.57
N LEU A 537 21.05 -9.55 1.65
CA LEU A 537 20.44 -10.82 2.03
C LEU A 537 19.39 -11.29 1.01
N ASP A 538 18.61 -10.37 0.45
CA ASP A 538 17.59 -10.69 -0.55
C ASP A 538 18.23 -11.07 -1.88
N ALA A 539 19.27 -10.36 -2.31
CA ALA A 539 20.09 -10.75 -3.46
C ALA A 539 20.74 -12.14 -3.27
N LEU A 540 21.26 -12.43 -2.07
CA LEU A 540 21.79 -13.75 -1.74
C LEU A 540 20.71 -14.83 -1.78
N LYS A 541 19.49 -14.55 -1.29
CA LYS A 541 18.37 -15.49 -1.38
C LYS A 541 18.03 -15.83 -2.83
N GLU A 542 17.97 -14.83 -3.70
CA GLU A 542 17.71 -15.01 -5.12
C GLU A 542 18.77 -15.91 -5.79
N LEU A 543 20.04 -15.57 -5.56
CA LEU A 543 21.17 -16.33 -6.08
C LEU A 543 21.22 -17.78 -5.57
N VAL A 544 20.81 -18.04 -4.32
CA VAL A 544 20.73 -19.41 -3.78
C VAL A 544 19.52 -20.18 -4.32
N ASN A 545 18.36 -19.54 -4.41
CA ASN A 545 17.13 -20.18 -4.92
C ASN A 545 17.26 -20.56 -6.41
N PHE A 546 18.01 -19.76 -7.17
CA PHE A 546 18.18 -19.90 -8.61
C PHE A 546 19.67 -20.02 -8.99
N ILE A 547 20.41 -20.83 -8.23
CA ILE A 547 21.87 -20.96 -8.37
C ILE A 547 22.31 -21.42 -9.76
N ASP A 548 21.51 -22.24 -10.42
CA ASP A 548 21.83 -22.74 -11.75
C ASP A 548 21.81 -21.60 -12.80
N SER A 549 20.80 -20.73 -12.77
CA SER A 549 20.66 -19.60 -13.70
C SER A 549 21.60 -18.44 -13.40
N HIS A 550 21.97 -18.26 -12.13
CA HIS A 550 22.87 -17.20 -11.66
C HIS A 550 24.32 -17.67 -11.47
N SER A 551 24.66 -18.88 -11.93
CA SER A 551 25.99 -19.47 -11.74
C SER A 551 27.13 -18.61 -12.32
N ASN A 552 26.86 -17.79 -13.34
CA ASN A 552 27.80 -16.82 -13.93
C ASN A 552 28.07 -15.59 -13.04
N LEU A 553 27.19 -15.29 -12.07
CA LEU A 553 27.39 -14.20 -11.10
C LEU A 553 28.26 -14.62 -9.92
N LEU A 554 28.45 -15.93 -9.72
CA LEU A 554 29.32 -16.48 -8.69
C LEU A 554 30.79 -16.31 -9.06
N GLN A 555 31.62 -15.91 -8.10
CA GLN A 555 33.07 -15.85 -8.29
C GLN A 555 33.66 -17.23 -8.59
N ASP A 556 33.20 -18.27 -7.88
CA ASP A 556 33.55 -19.67 -8.11
C ASP A 556 32.25 -20.51 -8.22
N PRO A 557 31.79 -20.84 -9.44
CA PRO A 557 30.57 -21.60 -9.64
C PRO A 557 30.69 -23.03 -9.11
N PRO A 558 29.67 -23.58 -8.43
CA PRO A 558 29.70 -24.95 -7.95
C PRO A 558 29.78 -25.95 -9.11
N SER A 559 30.64 -26.97 -8.97
CA SER A 559 30.97 -27.97 -9.99
C SER A 559 29.85 -28.98 -10.32
N LEU A 560 28.66 -28.82 -9.73
CA LEU A 560 27.49 -29.70 -9.90
C LEU A 560 26.51 -29.23 -10.99
N VAL A 561 26.70 -28.03 -11.56
CA VAL A 561 25.73 -27.42 -12.47
C VAL A 561 25.96 -27.92 -13.90
N GLY A 562 25.04 -28.76 -14.41
CA GLY A 562 24.97 -29.13 -15.83
C GLY A 562 24.65 -27.92 -16.71
N LYS A 563 24.76 -28.04 -18.05
CA LYS A 563 24.41 -26.95 -18.97
C LYS A 563 22.92 -26.58 -18.84
N VAL A 564 22.63 -25.53 -18.09
CA VAL A 564 21.31 -24.89 -17.93
C VAL A 564 21.36 -23.54 -18.66
N PRO A 565 20.24 -23.02 -19.21
CA PRO A 565 20.18 -21.69 -19.82
C PRO A 565 20.78 -20.62 -18.90
N GLN A 566 21.87 -20.02 -19.35
CA GLN A 566 22.49 -18.87 -18.69
C GLN A 566 21.56 -17.66 -18.82
N LEU A 567 21.31 -16.96 -17.73
CA LEU A 567 20.64 -15.66 -17.77
C LEU A 567 21.50 -14.74 -18.64
N GLN A 568 20.93 -14.28 -19.75
CA GLN A 568 21.61 -13.32 -20.62
C GLN A 568 21.63 -11.96 -19.92
N PRO A 569 22.74 -11.21 -19.96
CA PRO A 569 22.76 -9.87 -19.42
C PRO A 569 21.74 -9.00 -20.14
N ASP A 570 21.23 -7.99 -19.43
CA ASP A 570 20.38 -6.97 -20.04
C ASP A 570 21.10 -6.34 -21.24
N ALA A 571 20.34 -6.10 -22.31
CA ALA A 571 20.89 -5.44 -23.47
C ALA A 571 21.15 -3.97 -23.11
N HIS A 572 22.43 -3.60 -23.16
CA HIS A 572 22.91 -2.28 -22.83
C HIS A 572 22.96 -1.41 -24.08
N PHE A 573 22.36 -0.22 -24.01
CA PHE A 573 22.37 0.77 -25.09
C PHE A 573 22.82 2.12 -24.58
N ARG A 574 23.26 2.95 -25.51
CA ARG A 574 23.66 4.33 -25.28
C ARG A 574 23.00 5.27 -26.29
N THR A 575 22.54 6.43 -25.82
CA THR A 575 22.06 7.51 -26.69
C THR A 575 23.22 8.19 -27.43
N THR A 576 22.93 8.84 -28.56
CA THR A 576 23.92 9.74 -29.19
C THR A 576 24.25 10.91 -28.27
N LEU A 577 25.41 11.56 -28.43
CA LEU A 577 25.73 12.77 -27.66
C LEU A 577 24.65 13.85 -27.81
N ALA A 578 24.21 14.44 -26.70
CA ALA A 578 23.31 15.58 -26.67
C ALA A 578 23.93 16.78 -27.39
N THR A 579 23.09 17.53 -28.09
CA THR A 579 23.51 18.67 -28.92
C THR A 579 23.04 20.02 -28.38
N LYS A 580 22.18 20.04 -27.36
CA LYS A 580 21.67 21.28 -26.76
C LYS A 580 22.30 21.56 -25.39
N ASP A 581 22.43 22.84 -25.13
CA ASP A 581 22.95 23.40 -23.88
C ASP A 581 21.93 24.45 -23.38
N PRO A 582 21.45 24.37 -22.12
CA PRO A 582 21.71 23.32 -21.11
C PRO A 582 21.02 21.98 -21.41
N PRO A 583 21.55 20.83 -20.93
CA PRO A 583 22.61 20.69 -19.91
C PRO A 583 24.04 20.50 -20.45
N GLY A 584 24.23 20.53 -21.77
CA GLY A 584 25.54 20.39 -22.39
C GLY A 584 25.78 18.98 -22.89
N ARG A 585 27.02 18.69 -23.29
CA ARG A 585 27.37 17.47 -24.03
C ARG A 585 27.43 16.26 -23.09
N HIS A 586 26.51 15.30 -23.26
CA HIS A 586 26.45 14.06 -22.50
C HIS A 586 25.72 12.97 -23.31
N TYR A 587 25.64 11.76 -22.78
CA TYR A 587 24.83 10.66 -23.30
C TYR A 587 24.16 9.97 -22.11
N HIS A 588 23.09 9.20 -22.35
CA HIS A 588 22.58 8.28 -21.34
C HIS A 588 22.78 6.85 -21.78
N GLU A 589 22.81 5.98 -20.80
CA GLU A 589 22.75 4.53 -20.99
C GLU A 589 21.34 4.05 -20.68
N LEU A 590 20.94 2.91 -21.23
CA LEU A 590 19.70 2.25 -20.87
C LEU A 590 19.91 0.75 -20.96
N PHE A 591 19.23 0.04 -20.07
CA PHE A 591 19.28 -1.40 -19.95
C PHE A 591 17.88 -1.92 -20.22
N ILE A 592 17.76 -2.87 -21.14
CA ILE A 592 16.49 -3.56 -21.38
C ILE A 592 16.68 -5.05 -21.15
N GLU A 593 15.71 -5.66 -20.48
CA GLU A 593 15.69 -7.11 -20.29
C GLU A 593 15.81 -7.82 -21.64
N HIS A 594 16.44 -8.99 -21.64
CA HIS A 594 16.56 -9.81 -22.84
C HIS A 594 15.19 -10.13 -23.48
N ALA A 595 14.14 -10.34 -22.66
CA ALA A 595 12.78 -10.57 -23.17
C ALA A 595 12.22 -9.34 -23.92
N ASP A 596 12.44 -8.14 -23.40
CA ASP A 596 12.03 -6.88 -24.03
C ASP A 596 12.90 -6.55 -25.26
N TYR A 597 14.19 -6.93 -25.24
CA TYR A 597 15.06 -6.90 -26.41
C TYR A 597 14.49 -7.76 -27.56
N GLU A 598 14.11 -9.01 -27.28
CA GLU A 598 13.50 -9.91 -28.26
C GLU A 598 12.15 -9.40 -28.78
N ARG A 599 11.36 -8.73 -27.93
CA ARG A 599 10.10 -8.08 -28.33
C ARG A 599 10.35 -6.88 -29.23
N ALA A 600 11.32 -6.04 -28.89
CA ALA A 600 11.69 -4.89 -29.69
C ALA A 600 12.22 -5.30 -31.07
N LEU A 601 12.95 -6.42 -31.17
CA LEU A 601 13.33 -7.05 -32.45
C LEU A 601 12.12 -7.44 -33.33
N ARG A 602 10.96 -7.71 -32.71
CA ARG A 602 9.68 -7.96 -33.41
C ARG A 602 8.85 -6.70 -33.65
N HIS A 603 9.49 -5.52 -33.61
CA HIS A 603 8.87 -4.21 -33.81
C HIS A 603 7.86 -3.79 -32.73
N GLU A 604 7.90 -4.44 -31.56
CA GLU A 604 7.17 -3.92 -30.41
C GLU A 604 7.88 -2.67 -29.86
N LYS A 605 7.09 -1.78 -29.25
CA LYS A 605 7.58 -0.56 -28.62
C LYS A 605 7.78 -0.81 -27.14
N ILE A 606 8.98 -0.53 -26.65
CA ILE A 606 9.37 -0.73 -25.26
C ILE A 606 9.68 0.62 -24.63
N THR A 607 9.03 0.94 -23.51
CA THR A 607 9.34 2.16 -22.75
C THR A 607 10.30 1.84 -21.63
N VAL A 608 11.42 2.54 -21.59
CA VAL A 608 12.53 2.38 -20.65
C VAL A 608 13.01 3.75 -20.16
N GLU A 609 13.43 3.86 -18.90
CA GLU A 609 14.10 5.07 -18.41
C GLU A 609 15.61 4.92 -18.66
N THR A 610 16.24 5.99 -19.12
CA THR A 610 17.69 6.04 -19.24
C THR A 610 18.37 6.26 -17.87
N THR A 611 19.65 5.93 -17.76
CA THR A 611 20.49 6.28 -16.62
C THR A 611 20.51 7.79 -16.40
N GLN A 612 20.78 8.19 -15.17
CA GLN A 612 20.90 9.60 -14.85
C GLN A 612 22.28 10.11 -15.30
N GLU A 613 22.30 10.93 -16.35
CA GLU A 613 23.52 11.51 -16.91
C GLU A 613 23.34 12.98 -17.26
N SER A 614 24.38 13.77 -17.01
CA SER A 614 24.21 15.22 -16.79
C SER A 614 22.93 15.51 -15.99
N SER A 615 22.68 14.62 -15.03
CA SER A 615 21.71 14.70 -13.96
C SER A 615 20.23 14.75 -14.35
N HIS A 616 19.86 14.52 -15.61
CA HIS A 616 18.48 14.17 -15.93
C HIS A 616 18.41 12.73 -16.42
N THR A 617 17.19 12.28 -16.63
CA THR A 617 16.85 11.00 -17.24
C THR A 617 15.81 11.28 -18.32
N HIS A 618 15.73 10.38 -19.30
CA HIS A 618 14.65 10.38 -20.27
C HIS A 618 13.80 9.13 -20.09
N MET A 619 12.49 9.29 -20.21
CA MET A 619 11.60 8.16 -20.51
C MET A 619 11.55 7.98 -22.02
N VAL A 620 12.24 6.97 -22.55
CA VAL A 620 12.31 6.70 -23.99
C VAL A 620 11.46 5.51 -24.39
N GLU A 621 10.70 5.65 -25.47
CA GLU A 621 10.06 4.55 -26.19
C GLU A 621 11.01 4.12 -27.31
N ILE A 622 11.40 2.85 -27.33
CA ILE A 622 12.39 2.30 -28.27
C ILE A 622 11.78 1.16 -29.10
N THR A 623 12.31 0.96 -30.30
CA THR A 623 12.00 -0.21 -31.14
C THR A 623 13.17 -0.51 -32.09
N TYR A 624 13.17 -1.69 -32.70
CA TYR A 624 14.13 -2.05 -33.76
C TYR A 624 13.53 -1.76 -35.14
N ASP A 625 14.22 -0.94 -35.94
CA ASP A 625 13.84 -0.71 -37.33
C ASP A 625 14.51 -1.75 -38.24
N SER A 626 13.70 -2.66 -38.81
CA SER A 626 14.18 -3.71 -39.72
C SER A 626 14.68 -3.19 -41.06
N HIS A 627 14.29 -1.98 -41.50
CA HIS A 627 14.71 -1.44 -42.79
C HIS A 627 16.10 -0.81 -42.71
N SER A 628 16.38 -0.09 -41.62
CA SER A 628 17.67 0.57 -41.40
C SER A 628 18.63 -0.26 -40.55
N HIS A 629 18.17 -1.38 -39.98
CA HIS A 629 18.91 -2.23 -39.04
C HIS A 629 19.44 -1.47 -37.81
N HIS A 630 18.72 -0.44 -37.38
CA HIS A 630 19.10 0.42 -36.26
C HIS A 630 18.07 0.39 -35.13
N TRP A 631 18.56 0.61 -33.92
CA TRP A 631 17.74 0.83 -32.74
C TRP A 631 17.33 2.28 -32.68
N VAL A 632 16.03 2.54 -32.58
CA VAL A 632 15.48 3.89 -32.67
C VAL A 632 14.58 4.24 -31.49
N ILE A 633 14.68 5.49 -31.06
CA ILE A 633 13.78 6.14 -30.10
C ILE A 633 12.59 6.68 -30.89
N THR A 634 11.40 6.15 -30.64
CA THR A 634 10.14 6.61 -31.25
C THR A 634 9.51 7.75 -30.47
N GLN A 635 9.70 7.78 -29.15
CA GLN A 635 9.30 8.88 -28.28
C GLN A 635 10.32 9.10 -27.16
N CYS A 636 10.47 10.34 -26.71
CA CYS A 636 11.34 10.74 -25.63
C CYS A 636 10.60 11.76 -24.74
N ASP A 637 10.36 11.41 -23.47
CA ASP A 637 9.56 12.18 -22.53
C ASP A 637 8.15 12.56 -23.06
N GLY A 638 7.56 11.67 -23.86
CA GLY A 638 6.25 11.85 -24.50
C GLY A 638 6.26 12.67 -25.79
N GLU A 639 7.43 13.12 -26.26
CA GLU A 639 7.61 13.87 -27.51
C GLU A 639 8.31 13.02 -28.59
N GLN A 640 8.29 13.45 -29.86
CA GLN A 640 8.97 12.71 -30.94
C GLN A 640 10.52 12.75 -30.86
N HIS A 641 11.07 13.75 -30.19
CA HIS A 641 12.51 13.97 -30.08
C HIS A 641 12.89 14.35 -28.65
N CYS A 642 14.07 13.93 -28.20
CA CYS A 642 14.57 14.32 -26.89
C CYS A 642 14.83 15.82 -26.83
N TRP A 643 14.41 16.44 -25.73
CA TRP A 643 14.39 17.90 -25.60
C TRP A 643 15.79 18.50 -25.55
N ASP A 644 16.78 17.74 -25.10
CA ASP A 644 18.20 18.02 -24.93
C ASP A 644 19.03 17.72 -26.21
N GLY A 645 18.37 17.23 -27.26
CA GLY A 645 18.94 17.11 -28.60
C GLY A 645 19.71 15.82 -28.86
N HIS A 646 19.44 14.74 -28.12
CA HIS A 646 19.74 13.40 -28.61
C HIS A 646 19.01 13.13 -29.92
N SER A 647 19.71 12.52 -30.87
CA SER A 647 19.05 11.94 -32.05
C SER A 647 18.18 10.75 -31.63
N ASN A 648 17.28 10.34 -32.51
CA ASN A 648 16.44 9.17 -32.28
C ASN A 648 17.20 7.85 -32.45
N MET A 649 18.53 7.84 -32.45
CA MET A 649 19.35 6.64 -32.66
C MET A 649 19.93 6.14 -31.34
N LEU A 650 19.91 4.82 -31.17
CA LEU A 650 20.56 4.12 -30.06
C LEU A 650 21.68 3.24 -30.57
N THR A 651 22.79 3.23 -29.82
CA THR A 651 23.92 2.35 -30.07
C THR A 651 23.91 1.25 -29.02
N LYS A 652 23.87 -0.02 -29.44
CA LYS A 652 24.06 -1.14 -28.52
C LYS A 652 25.52 -1.15 -28.05
N ILE A 653 25.73 -1.27 -26.75
CA ILE A 653 27.03 -1.41 -26.11
C ILE A 653 27.14 -2.88 -25.69
N ASP A 654 28.10 -3.59 -26.27
CA ASP A 654 28.35 -5.01 -25.97
C ASP A 654 29.15 -5.21 -24.68
#